data_AF-A0A8S8ZKL3-F1
#
_entry.id   AF-A0A8S8ZKL3-F1
#
_cell.length_a   1.000
_cell.length_b   1.000
_cell.length_c   1.000
_cell.angle_alpha   90.00
_cell.angle_beta   90.00
_cell.angle_gamma   90.00
#
_symmetry.space_group_name_H-M   'P 1'
#
loop_
_entity.id
_entity.type
_entity.pdbx_description
1 polymer ?
#
loop_
_entity_poly.entity_id
_entity_poly.type
_entity_poly.pdbx_seq_one_letter_code
_entity_poly.pdbx_strand_id
1 'polypeptide(L)'
;MSSLASQLAQIAANSRSTLNTKVLKAAHSKSLIFEPRVAATQTYPEIYSICLEGFEELCNLDSRFAKFAQSLWSEQSQEADRTQMTAAENAALDKHVEAFLHLCGSRLRLMPTIKAIEWLIRRFRIHEFNTAALIATFLPYHTIPAFVTLLSILPANIPKEYRFLDPYIRSLTAPPRAAIVQQATNRPELLTAISQYTLDSCKYQMEYPGLISFWGGVMVEATNGLLDKYRSGRRSIQIENDNALMQQLAPVLSDAMVMKSSPGLQIASYMVVTILAAKGGLADNALTAFMDQLVHGWTPETMRPGLVTLCIISQHRSAKQLSARVTKALLKVPELASVMNQIGKDHRVDKLANGLALALVDRLHKKGDVRSLPVVNSLLLGNVLREKQIKVVYKSLLVAAHRINDQVDQDGAIRKELGTILVSLSQAGGEVGDIVRATIEEVDFDIDALELTLGASIRPKLAVEDAPEAAAEDTTPKVDKEAELAQNFEKLSKLKPQSASCFAEEPLDLLEELYSLFLSVAANETNLQKFDEAPVLSHPQAPTRLFYASFYMRLWCGSLPTLAKVAALERVKNLLKDDEFSKLDFQAVVPYAIVALSDPAKKVRRAAAELITVLGSFYQTKPSKVRRVWGSEGLYTKTAPVSWLDFDAVKALLNSVLIPSLEESLLHEDHILAALTNALESSKSKDGDKKHLSHSTRLAIFKFLSSHVVGTPLIAVKLRLLQTLNQIKSISGTSRTDLLLPLLQWWARLSEEAAQQLLAREAVDEALVNNAFVDVVVANNEAGLKLIFELINDAKVVTRNGLVQSLFGRIQKIWSSMKAETQFSTARALLTLSQGVHATASEPNAVATEATDVLHKVELTTDILLDFLESLYDDIKKATEKPATKRRRVGSSEKSVDTQSPADVSASLNKATFVLELVQESKPEQHPELLPSLFTTLSELQHLRTVVGSELGYLQSLVLGSLLAMIPAYKDSKELTIDPAAGHGDILASCIQRSSSPTRYAHLHLHGKLCPQAG
;
A
#
# COMPACT_ATOMS: atom_id res chain seq x y z
N MET A 1 -74.13 24.24 23.82
CA MET A 1 -74.75 22.89 23.85
C MET A 1 -75.03 22.52 25.29
N SER A 2 -76.21 21.98 25.62
CA SER A 2 -76.55 21.59 27.00
C SER A 2 -75.77 20.34 27.42
N SER A 3 -75.46 20.20 28.72
CA SER A 3 -74.79 19.01 29.27
C SER A 3 -75.50 17.70 28.88
N LEU A 4 -76.85 17.71 28.91
CA LEU A 4 -77.69 16.60 28.49
C LEU A 4 -77.52 16.25 27.00
N ALA A 5 -77.44 17.26 26.11
CA ALA A 5 -77.21 17.00 24.68
C ALA A 5 -75.84 16.36 24.44
N SER A 6 -74.80 16.75 25.19
CA SER A 6 -73.47 16.11 25.13
C SER A 6 -73.52 14.67 25.62
N GLN A 7 -74.23 14.39 26.72
CA GLN A 7 -74.39 13.03 27.26
C GLN A 7 -75.18 12.14 26.30
N LEU A 8 -76.28 12.64 25.72
CA LEU A 8 -77.06 11.91 24.72
C LEU A 8 -76.28 11.65 23.43
N ALA A 9 -75.48 12.61 22.96
CA ALA A 9 -74.58 12.41 21.83
C ALA A 9 -73.52 11.34 22.12
N GLN A 10 -72.98 11.29 23.34
CA GLN A 10 -72.03 10.26 23.75
C GLN A 10 -72.68 8.87 23.87
N ILE A 11 -73.91 8.79 24.40
CA ILE A 11 -74.67 7.52 24.45
C ILE A 11 -75.00 7.03 23.04
N ALA A 12 -75.48 7.91 22.15
CA ALA A 12 -75.78 7.57 20.76
C ALA A 12 -74.53 7.15 19.96
N ALA A 13 -73.37 7.77 20.23
CA ALA A 13 -72.10 7.38 19.62
C ALA A 13 -71.59 6.02 20.13
N ASN A 14 -71.95 5.63 21.36
CA ASN A 14 -71.57 4.35 21.97
C ASN A 14 -72.58 3.22 21.71
N SER A 15 -73.83 3.54 21.32
CA SER A 15 -74.85 2.54 21.02
C SER A 15 -74.57 1.87 19.68
N ARG A 16 -74.33 0.55 19.71
CA ARG A 16 -74.03 -0.28 18.53
C ARG A 16 -75.20 -1.18 18.09
N SER A 17 -76.32 -1.13 18.82
CA SER A 17 -77.56 -1.83 18.50
C SER A 17 -78.46 -0.98 17.61
N THR A 18 -78.96 -1.59 16.54
CA THR A 18 -79.84 -0.94 15.57
C THR A 18 -81.30 -1.08 16.00
N LEU A 19 -81.74 -0.22 16.92
CA LEU A 19 -83.08 -0.27 17.52
C LEU A 19 -84.23 0.17 16.57
N ASN A 20 -83.91 0.61 15.34
CA ASN A 20 -84.87 1.10 14.34
C ASN A 20 -84.62 0.42 12.98
N THR A 21 -85.69 -0.02 12.32
CA THR A 21 -85.66 -0.70 11.01
C THR A 21 -85.00 0.12 9.90
N LYS A 22 -85.10 1.46 9.95
CA LYS A 22 -84.40 2.35 9.01
C LYS A 22 -82.88 2.33 9.22
N VAL A 23 -82.44 2.31 10.48
CA VAL A 23 -81.02 2.26 10.84
C VAL A 23 -80.44 0.89 10.53
N LEU A 24 -81.22 -0.18 10.76
CA LEU A 24 -80.85 -1.55 10.37
C LEU A 24 -80.65 -1.69 8.86
N LYS A 25 -81.59 -1.19 8.04
CA LYS A 25 -81.45 -1.18 6.57
C LYS A 25 -80.25 -0.35 6.11
N ALA A 26 -80.01 0.80 6.73
CA ALA A 26 -78.86 1.64 6.41
C ALA A 26 -77.52 0.96 6.75
N ALA A 27 -77.43 0.29 7.92
CA ALA A 27 -76.25 -0.48 8.31
C ALA A 27 -76.02 -1.67 7.38
N HIS A 28 -77.09 -2.42 7.02
CA HIS A 28 -77.01 -3.56 6.10
C HIS A 28 -76.63 -3.17 4.66
N SER A 29 -76.92 -1.93 4.26
CA SER A 29 -76.58 -1.39 2.93
C SER A 29 -75.10 -1.00 2.78
N LYS A 30 -74.31 -1.04 3.87
CA LYS A 30 -72.86 -0.78 3.83
C LYS A 30 -72.15 -2.01 3.27
N SER A 31 -71.62 -1.87 2.06
CA SER A 31 -70.98 -2.93 1.29
C SER A 31 -69.73 -2.38 0.62
N LEU A 32 -68.69 -3.22 0.54
CA LEU A 32 -67.42 -2.91 -0.12
C LEU A 32 -67.47 -3.23 -1.62
N ILE A 33 -68.35 -4.16 -2.04
CA ILE A 33 -68.48 -4.61 -3.44
C ILE A 33 -69.73 -4.03 -4.12
N PHE A 34 -70.88 -4.08 -3.45
CA PHE A 34 -72.17 -3.78 -4.05
C PHE A 34 -72.60 -2.34 -3.76
N GLU A 35 -73.30 -1.74 -4.71
CA GLU A 35 -73.92 -0.44 -4.48
C GLU A 35 -74.98 -0.52 -3.36
N PRO A 36 -75.18 0.54 -2.54
CA PRO A 36 -76.07 0.50 -1.38
C PRO A 36 -77.51 0.06 -1.71
N ARG A 37 -78.00 0.35 -2.92
CA ARG A 37 -79.33 -0.05 -3.39
C ARG A 37 -79.48 -1.56 -3.51
N VAL A 38 -78.45 -2.23 -4.03
CA VAL A 38 -78.41 -3.69 -4.21
C VAL A 38 -78.06 -4.37 -2.89
N ALA A 39 -77.09 -3.82 -2.14
CA ALA A 39 -76.69 -4.35 -0.85
C ALA A 39 -77.88 -4.42 0.12
N ALA A 40 -78.73 -3.39 0.16
CA ALA A 40 -79.87 -3.33 1.08
C ALA A 40 -80.92 -4.45 0.88
N THR A 41 -81.00 -5.05 -0.31
CA THR A 41 -82.00 -6.10 -0.63
C THR A 41 -81.46 -7.53 -0.47
N GLN A 42 -80.15 -7.70 -0.38
CA GLN A 42 -79.53 -9.03 -0.31
C GLN A 42 -79.73 -9.69 1.05
N THR A 43 -79.99 -11.00 1.03
CA THR A 43 -80.12 -11.81 2.25
C THR A 43 -78.75 -12.35 2.71
N TYR A 44 -78.61 -12.72 4.00
CA TYR A 44 -77.34 -13.29 4.49
C TYR A 44 -76.91 -14.58 3.76
N PRO A 45 -77.81 -15.51 3.40
CA PRO A 45 -77.44 -16.69 2.61
C PRO A 45 -76.91 -16.36 1.21
N GLU A 46 -77.48 -15.36 0.53
CA GLU A 46 -76.98 -14.89 -0.77
C GLU A 46 -75.56 -14.32 -0.65
N ILE A 47 -75.33 -13.46 0.35
CA ILE A 47 -74.02 -12.86 0.61
C ILE A 47 -73.01 -13.95 0.97
N TYR A 48 -73.41 -14.88 1.84
CA TYR A 48 -72.57 -15.99 2.27
C TYR A 48 -72.14 -16.85 1.09
N SER A 49 -73.05 -17.24 0.19
CA SER A 49 -72.72 -18.05 -0.99
C SER A 49 -71.70 -17.35 -1.90
N ILE A 50 -71.88 -16.06 -2.19
CA ILE A 50 -70.95 -15.28 -3.04
C ILE A 50 -69.58 -15.15 -2.37
N CYS A 51 -69.56 -14.89 -1.07
CA CYS A 51 -68.32 -14.68 -0.33
C CYS A 51 -67.58 -15.99 -0.02
N LEU A 52 -68.32 -17.10 0.14
CA LEU A 52 -67.76 -18.43 0.36
C LEU A 52 -66.96 -18.90 -0.86
N GLU A 53 -67.47 -18.68 -2.08
CA GLU A 53 -66.71 -18.93 -3.32
C GLU A 53 -65.35 -18.20 -3.29
N GLY A 54 -65.37 -16.90 -2.92
CA GLY A 54 -64.14 -16.12 -2.77
C GLY A 54 -63.20 -16.66 -1.67
N PHE A 55 -63.75 -17.16 -0.56
CA PHE A 55 -62.95 -17.77 0.51
C PHE A 55 -62.36 -19.13 0.10
N GLU A 56 -63.09 -19.96 -0.63
CA GLU A 56 -62.60 -21.23 -1.17
C GLU A 56 -61.46 -21.00 -2.18
N GLU A 57 -61.61 -20.02 -3.07
CA GLU A 57 -60.52 -19.57 -3.95
C GLU A 57 -59.30 -19.12 -3.14
N LEU A 58 -59.47 -18.39 -2.03
CA LEU A 58 -58.36 -18.01 -1.15
C LEU A 58 -57.70 -19.20 -0.46
N CYS A 59 -58.48 -20.20 -0.02
CA CYS A 59 -57.94 -21.42 0.56
C CYS A 59 -57.11 -22.21 -0.45
N ASN A 60 -57.51 -22.20 -1.72
CA ASN A 60 -56.73 -22.80 -2.81
C ASN A 60 -55.43 -22.04 -3.09
N LEU A 61 -55.40 -20.72 -2.86
CA LEU A 61 -54.20 -19.88 -3.01
C LEU A 61 -53.25 -19.91 -1.80
N ASP A 62 -53.79 -20.08 -0.58
CA ASP A 62 -53.01 -20.15 0.66
C ASP A 62 -53.73 -21.05 1.68
N SER A 63 -53.16 -22.22 1.94
CA SER A 63 -53.73 -23.22 2.84
C SER A 63 -53.92 -22.73 4.27
N ARG A 64 -53.23 -21.65 4.67
CA ARG A 64 -53.38 -21.04 6.00
C ARG A 64 -54.77 -20.45 6.22
N PHE A 65 -55.57 -20.20 5.18
CA PHE A 65 -56.95 -19.74 5.33
C PHE A 65 -57.91 -20.84 5.81
N ALA A 66 -57.60 -22.12 5.58
CA ALA A 66 -58.49 -23.24 5.89
C ALA A 66 -58.87 -23.33 7.39
N LYS A 67 -58.02 -22.85 8.30
CA LYS A 67 -58.29 -22.79 9.74
C LYS A 67 -59.48 -21.88 10.11
N PHE A 68 -59.85 -20.95 9.23
CA PHE A 68 -61.01 -20.07 9.44
C PHE A 68 -62.32 -20.67 8.93
N ALA A 69 -62.27 -21.80 8.20
CA ALA A 69 -63.44 -22.50 7.67
C ALA A 69 -64.42 -22.91 8.78
N GLN A 70 -63.90 -23.42 9.90
CA GLN A 70 -64.72 -23.90 11.02
C GLN A 70 -65.20 -22.79 11.96
N SER A 71 -64.69 -21.57 11.81
CA SER A 71 -65.05 -20.42 12.66
C SER A 71 -65.83 -19.36 11.86
N LEU A 72 -65.12 -18.42 11.25
CA LEU A 72 -65.68 -17.27 10.52
C LEU A 72 -66.54 -17.66 9.30
N TRP A 73 -66.30 -18.87 8.77
CA TRP A 73 -66.89 -19.40 7.54
C TRP A 73 -67.65 -20.72 7.75
N SER A 74 -68.12 -20.95 8.99
CA SER A 74 -69.01 -22.08 9.27
C SER A 74 -70.44 -21.75 8.83
N GLU A 75 -71.26 -22.74 8.51
CA GLU A 75 -72.69 -22.47 8.23
C GLU A 75 -73.39 -21.76 9.40
N GLN A 76 -72.98 -22.06 10.63
CA GLN A 76 -73.48 -21.42 11.86
C GLN A 76 -73.16 -19.91 11.92
N SER A 77 -72.10 -19.46 11.23
CA SER A 77 -71.75 -18.03 11.18
C SER A 77 -72.82 -17.16 10.50
N GLN A 78 -73.68 -17.74 9.67
CA GLN A 78 -74.79 -17.04 9.01
C GLN A 78 -75.83 -16.51 10.00
N GLU A 79 -76.02 -17.21 11.12
CA GLU A 79 -76.99 -16.87 12.16
C GLU A 79 -76.37 -16.07 13.32
N ALA A 80 -75.04 -16.02 13.42
CA ALA A 80 -74.31 -15.43 14.54
C ALA A 80 -74.49 -13.90 14.62
N ASP A 81 -75.27 -13.39 15.59
CA ASP A 81 -75.43 -11.94 15.83
C ASP A 81 -74.45 -11.45 16.90
N ARG A 82 -73.47 -10.68 16.45
CA ARG A 82 -72.41 -10.11 17.27
C ARG A 82 -72.92 -9.24 18.43
N THR A 83 -74.07 -8.57 18.27
CA THR A 83 -74.65 -7.75 19.35
C THR A 83 -75.32 -8.53 20.46
N GLN A 84 -75.53 -9.83 20.26
CA GLN A 84 -76.12 -10.73 21.25
C GLN A 84 -75.07 -11.58 21.98
N MET A 85 -73.81 -11.53 21.53
CA MET A 85 -72.69 -12.22 22.18
C MET A 85 -72.21 -11.48 23.42
N THR A 86 -71.71 -12.24 24.41
CA THR A 86 -71.07 -11.69 25.60
C THR A 86 -69.77 -10.95 25.26
N ALA A 87 -69.26 -10.14 26.19
CA ALA A 87 -68.01 -9.40 25.97
C ALA A 87 -66.80 -10.32 25.74
N ALA A 88 -66.75 -11.48 26.41
CA ALA A 88 -65.67 -12.45 26.26
C ALA A 88 -65.70 -13.13 24.88
N GLU A 89 -66.90 -13.50 24.40
CA GLU A 89 -67.08 -14.07 23.07
C GLU A 89 -66.77 -13.06 21.97
N ASN A 90 -67.18 -11.80 22.14
CA ASN A 90 -66.82 -10.71 21.24
C ASN A 90 -65.31 -10.51 21.16
N ALA A 91 -64.60 -10.52 22.30
CA ALA A 91 -63.15 -10.42 22.33
C ALA A 91 -62.45 -11.64 21.72
N ALA A 92 -63.05 -12.84 21.80
CA ALA A 92 -62.54 -14.01 21.10
C ALA A 92 -62.74 -13.89 19.58
N LEU A 93 -63.92 -13.43 19.14
CA LEU A 93 -64.20 -13.15 17.72
C LEU A 93 -63.25 -12.07 17.16
N ASP A 94 -62.98 -11.01 17.93
CA ASP A 94 -62.02 -9.96 17.58
C ASP A 94 -60.67 -10.55 17.20
N LYS A 95 -60.12 -11.44 18.04
CA LYS A 95 -58.85 -12.11 17.77
C LYS A 95 -58.87 -12.93 16.48
N HIS A 96 -59.97 -13.63 16.19
CA HIS A 96 -60.11 -14.42 14.96
C HIS A 96 -60.20 -13.53 13.73
N VAL A 97 -60.97 -12.44 13.81
CA VAL A 97 -61.09 -11.44 12.74
C VAL A 97 -59.76 -10.76 12.47
N GLU A 98 -59.05 -10.30 13.50
CA GLU A 98 -57.74 -9.66 13.35
C GLU A 98 -56.71 -10.60 12.74
N ALA A 99 -56.65 -11.86 13.19
CA ALA A 99 -55.78 -12.87 12.59
C ALA A 99 -56.12 -13.13 11.11
N PHE A 100 -57.40 -13.11 10.74
CA PHE A 100 -57.83 -13.24 9.34
C PHE A 100 -57.43 -12.02 8.51
N LEU A 101 -57.62 -10.81 9.03
CA LEU A 101 -57.26 -9.55 8.36
C LEU A 101 -55.75 -9.44 8.12
N HIS A 102 -54.93 -9.81 9.10
CA HIS A 102 -53.48 -9.89 8.94
C HIS A 102 -53.09 -10.78 7.75
N LEU A 103 -53.70 -11.97 7.65
CA LEU A 103 -53.42 -12.90 6.55
C LEU A 103 -53.91 -12.37 5.19
N CYS A 104 -55.09 -11.73 5.16
CA CYS A 104 -55.65 -11.11 3.97
C CYS A 104 -54.82 -9.97 3.41
N GLY A 105 -54.08 -9.24 4.25
CA GLY A 105 -53.28 -8.09 3.85
C GLY A 105 -52.35 -8.37 2.67
N SER A 106 -51.77 -9.56 2.60
CA SER A 106 -50.87 -9.97 1.51
C SER A 106 -51.54 -10.08 0.13
N ARG A 107 -52.86 -10.29 0.09
CA ARG A 107 -53.65 -10.59 -1.11
C ARG A 107 -54.81 -9.62 -1.33
N LEU A 108 -54.78 -8.46 -0.68
CA LEU A 108 -55.89 -7.51 -0.67
C LEU A 108 -56.29 -6.98 -2.07
N ARG A 109 -55.38 -7.05 -3.04
CA ARG A 109 -55.64 -6.64 -4.43
C ARG A 109 -56.47 -7.66 -5.22
N LEU A 110 -56.62 -8.89 -4.72
CA LEU A 110 -57.36 -9.95 -5.38
C LEU A 110 -58.84 -9.87 -4.99
N MET A 111 -59.73 -10.01 -5.99
CA MET A 111 -61.18 -10.00 -5.76
C MET A 111 -61.66 -11.08 -4.77
N PRO A 112 -61.09 -12.30 -4.74
CA PRO A 112 -61.41 -13.29 -3.70
C PRO A 112 -61.22 -12.78 -2.28
N THR A 113 -60.14 -12.03 -2.00
CA THR A 113 -59.90 -11.40 -0.69
C THR A 113 -60.95 -10.34 -0.37
N ILE A 114 -61.32 -9.54 -1.37
CA ILE A 114 -62.35 -8.51 -1.25
C ILE A 114 -63.72 -9.14 -0.96
N LYS A 115 -64.10 -10.22 -1.66
CA LYS A 115 -65.28 -11.05 -1.36
C LYS A 115 -65.22 -11.61 0.06
N ALA A 116 -64.06 -12.09 0.51
CA ALA A 116 -63.93 -12.65 1.84
C ALA A 116 -64.12 -11.59 2.95
N ILE A 117 -63.54 -10.39 2.76
CA ILE A 117 -63.68 -9.28 3.71
C ILE A 117 -65.11 -8.70 3.69
N GLU A 118 -65.78 -8.72 2.54
CA GLU A 118 -67.19 -8.31 2.40
C GLU A 118 -68.10 -9.09 3.37
N TRP A 119 -67.92 -10.41 3.49
CA TRP A 119 -68.65 -11.21 4.47
C TRP A 119 -68.42 -10.70 5.89
N LEU A 120 -67.18 -10.43 6.26
CA LEU A 120 -66.86 -9.94 7.60
C LEU A 120 -67.45 -8.54 7.87
N ILE A 121 -67.44 -7.67 6.85
CA ILE A 121 -68.03 -6.33 6.94
C ILE A 121 -69.54 -6.43 7.15
N ARG A 122 -70.23 -7.31 6.43
CA ARG A 122 -71.70 -7.37 6.43
C ARG A 122 -72.29 -8.26 7.53
N ARG A 123 -71.63 -9.35 7.89
CA ARG A 123 -72.07 -10.25 8.97
C ARG A 123 -71.56 -9.81 10.34
N PHE A 124 -70.26 -9.60 10.47
CA PHE A 124 -69.62 -9.32 11.76
C PHE A 124 -69.38 -7.84 12.03
N ARG A 125 -69.81 -6.96 11.11
CA ARG A 125 -69.72 -5.49 11.22
C ARG A 125 -68.33 -5.00 11.60
N ILE A 126 -67.29 -5.61 11.00
CA ILE A 126 -65.89 -5.30 11.36
C ILE A 126 -65.51 -3.84 11.09
N HIS A 127 -66.23 -3.14 10.21
CA HIS A 127 -66.06 -1.70 9.98
C HIS A 127 -66.51 -0.84 11.17
N GLU A 128 -67.38 -1.35 12.05
CA GLU A 128 -67.83 -0.68 13.28
C GLU A 128 -67.12 -1.20 14.54
N PHE A 129 -66.81 -2.50 14.60
CA PHE A 129 -66.24 -3.14 15.79
C PHE A 129 -64.71 -3.30 15.76
N ASN A 130 -64.12 -3.56 14.58
CA ASN A 130 -62.68 -3.78 14.38
C ASN A 130 -62.08 -2.72 13.45
N THR A 131 -62.60 -1.49 13.52
CA THR A 131 -62.28 -0.41 12.59
C THR A 131 -60.78 -0.13 12.50
N ALA A 132 -60.07 -0.17 13.64
CA ALA A 132 -58.62 0.08 13.68
C ALA A 132 -57.83 -0.98 12.89
N ALA A 133 -58.09 -2.27 13.13
CA ALA A 133 -57.43 -3.37 12.42
C ALA A 133 -57.78 -3.39 10.93
N LEU A 134 -59.04 -3.10 10.59
CA LEU A 134 -59.49 -3.01 9.19
C LEU A 134 -58.78 -1.86 8.44
N ILE A 135 -58.75 -0.65 9.03
CA ILE A 135 -58.03 0.48 8.43
C ILE A 135 -56.55 0.15 8.30
N ALA A 136 -55.90 -0.38 9.35
CA ALA A 136 -54.48 -0.73 9.32
C ALA A 136 -54.15 -1.77 8.23
N THR A 137 -55.05 -2.73 7.98
CA THR A 137 -54.89 -3.74 6.92
C THR A 137 -54.94 -3.13 5.52
N PHE A 138 -55.83 -2.16 5.30
CA PHE A 138 -55.98 -1.50 4.00
C PHE A 138 -55.02 -0.33 3.79
N LEU A 139 -54.45 0.25 4.86
CA LEU A 139 -53.64 1.46 4.78
C LEU A 139 -52.41 1.33 3.86
N PRO A 140 -51.68 0.19 3.79
CA PRO A 140 -50.61 -0.01 2.79
C PRO A 140 -51.11 0.09 1.33
N TYR A 141 -52.41 -0.04 1.11
CA TYR A 141 -53.08 0.05 -0.18
C TYR A 141 -53.87 1.34 -0.33
N HIS A 142 -53.49 2.43 0.35
CA HIS A 142 -54.23 3.69 0.37
C HIS A 142 -54.53 4.32 -1.00
N THR A 143 -53.88 3.87 -2.08
CA THR A 143 -54.07 4.35 -3.46
C THR A 143 -55.07 3.53 -4.29
N ILE A 144 -55.51 2.36 -3.83
CA ILE A 144 -56.39 1.50 -4.63
C ILE A 144 -57.88 1.88 -4.45
N PRO A 145 -58.75 1.65 -5.46
CA PRO A 145 -60.17 1.97 -5.35
C PRO A 145 -60.87 1.29 -4.17
N ALA A 146 -60.48 0.06 -3.82
CA ALA A 146 -61.04 -0.66 -2.68
C ALA A 146 -60.81 0.05 -1.33
N PHE A 147 -59.78 0.90 -1.21
CA PHE A 147 -59.61 1.72 -0.02
C PHE A 147 -60.60 2.89 0.01
N VAL A 148 -60.91 3.48 -1.15
CA VAL A 148 -61.90 4.56 -1.25
C VAL A 148 -63.31 4.03 -0.94
N THR A 149 -63.65 2.83 -1.41
CA THR A 149 -64.92 2.19 -1.05
C THR A 149 -64.98 1.87 0.44
N LEU A 150 -63.87 1.39 1.04
CA LEU A 150 -63.78 1.25 2.50
C LEU A 150 -64.03 2.57 3.22
N LEU A 151 -63.38 3.67 2.82
CA LEU A 151 -63.59 5.00 3.41
C LEU A 151 -65.07 5.43 3.37
N SER A 152 -65.79 5.07 2.30
CA SER A 152 -67.22 5.39 2.14
C SER A 152 -68.15 4.66 3.13
N ILE A 153 -67.73 3.51 3.64
CA ILE A 153 -68.55 2.67 4.53
C ILE A 153 -68.14 2.77 6.01
N LEU A 154 -67.01 3.42 6.31
CA LEU A 154 -66.59 3.65 7.68
C LEU A 154 -67.61 4.49 8.47
N PRO A 155 -67.73 4.26 9.79
CA PRO A 155 -68.59 5.06 10.65
C PRO A 155 -68.06 6.49 10.78
N ALA A 156 -68.94 7.43 11.12
CA ALA A 156 -68.59 8.86 11.25
C ALA A 156 -67.54 9.13 12.35
N ASN A 157 -67.43 8.25 13.34
CA ASN A 157 -66.45 8.38 14.42
C ASN A 157 -65.45 7.23 14.34
N ILE A 158 -64.36 7.45 13.62
CA ILE A 158 -63.23 6.52 13.52
C ILE A 158 -62.27 6.70 14.71
N PRO A 159 -61.41 5.69 15.00
CA PRO A 159 -60.39 5.78 16.04
C PRO A 159 -59.53 7.05 15.89
N LYS A 160 -59.13 7.62 17.03
CA LYS A 160 -58.54 8.98 17.10
C LYS A 160 -57.29 9.12 16.25
N GLU A 161 -56.48 8.07 16.21
CA GLU A 161 -55.24 7.94 15.45
C GLU A 161 -55.47 8.03 13.93
N TYR A 162 -56.64 7.60 13.43
CA TYR A 162 -56.99 7.59 12.00
C TYR A 162 -57.85 8.78 11.57
N ARG A 163 -58.22 9.70 12.47
CA ARG A 163 -59.09 10.86 12.16
C ARG A 163 -58.56 11.82 11.10
N PHE A 164 -57.28 11.74 10.75
CA PHE A 164 -56.75 12.47 9.60
C PHE A 164 -57.41 12.04 8.26
N LEU A 165 -58.12 10.92 8.25
CA LEU A 165 -58.89 10.43 7.11
C LEU A 165 -60.22 11.17 6.91
N ASP A 166 -60.72 11.96 7.88
CA ASP A 166 -62.03 12.63 7.80
C ASP A 166 -62.23 13.48 6.52
N PRO A 167 -61.24 14.28 6.04
CA PRO A 167 -61.39 15.02 4.78
C PRO A 167 -61.53 14.10 3.56
N TYR A 168 -60.88 12.94 3.58
CA TYR A 168 -60.88 11.95 2.52
C TYR A 168 -62.14 11.09 2.53
N ILE A 169 -62.73 10.85 3.71
CA ILE A 169 -64.05 10.24 3.86
C ILE A 169 -65.14 11.15 3.30
N ARG A 170 -65.07 12.46 3.57
CA ARG A 170 -66.05 13.44 3.05
C ARG A 170 -65.98 13.65 1.54
N SER A 171 -64.77 13.64 0.99
CA SER A 171 -64.54 13.86 -0.45
C SER A 171 -64.51 12.57 -1.28
N LEU A 172 -64.46 11.40 -0.63
CA LEU A 172 -64.29 10.08 -1.26
C LEU A 172 -63.09 10.05 -2.21
N THR A 173 -61.95 10.56 -1.73
CA THR A 173 -60.68 10.55 -2.45
C THR A 173 -59.63 9.72 -1.72
N ALA A 174 -58.71 9.11 -2.46
CA ALA A 174 -57.59 8.37 -1.87
C ALA A 174 -56.61 9.33 -1.18
N PRO A 175 -56.22 9.10 0.09
CA PRO A 175 -55.27 9.98 0.75
C PRO A 175 -53.87 9.84 0.13
N PRO A 176 -53.16 10.94 -0.11
CA PRO A 176 -51.78 10.89 -0.57
C PRO A 176 -50.86 10.43 0.57
N ARG A 177 -49.75 9.79 0.21
CA ARG A 177 -48.74 9.33 1.18
C ARG A 177 -48.20 10.46 2.06
N ALA A 178 -48.04 11.67 1.49
CA ALA A 178 -47.60 12.86 2.22
C ALA A 178 -48.49 13.18 3.43
N ALA A 179 -49.81 12.99 3.33
CA ALA A 179 -50.73 13.24 4.43
C ALA A 179 -50.56 12.22 5.57
N ILE A 180 -50.33 10.94 5.22
CA ILE A 180 -50.07 9.87 6.20
C ILE A 180 -48.77 10.18 6.96
N VAL A 181 -47.70 10.52 6.24
CA VAL A 181 -46.39 10.83 6.83
C VAL A 181 -46.44 12.10 7.69
N GLN A 182 -47.11 13.16 7.21
CA GLN A 182 -47.29 14.39 7.98
C GLN A 182 -48.04 14.11 9.29
N GLN A 183 -49.10 13.30 9.23
CA GLN A 183 -49.84 12.93 10.42
C GLN A 183 -49.01 12.06 11.36
N ALA A 184 -48.26 11.09 10.85
CA ALA A 184 -47.37 10.24 11.65
C ALA A 184 -46.25 11.03 12.34
N THR A 185 -45.81 12.15 11.73
CA THR A 185 -44.84 13.09 12.32
C THR A 185 -45.49 13.96 13.41
N ASN A 186 -46.76 14.32 13.25
CA ASN A 186 -47.45 15.21 14.18
C ASN A 186 -48.06 14.48 15.38
N ARG A 187 -48.54 13.26 15.17
CA ARG A 187 -49.30 12.47 16.14
C ARG A 187 -48.60 11.13 16.38
N PRO A 188 -48.04 10.91 17.58
CA PRO A 188 -47.34 9.66 17.89
C PRO A 188 -48.27 8.45 17.82
N GLU A 189 -49.58 8.64 18.05
CA GLU A 189 -50.55 7.55 18.11
C GLU A 189 -50.67 6.80 16.78
N LEU A 190 -50.63 7.52 15.64
CA LEU A 190 -50.69 6.90 14.32
C LEU A 190 -49.43 6.09 14.02
N LEU A 191 -48.25 6.64 14.34
CA LEU A 191 -46.97 5.96 14.11
C LEU A 191 -46.87 4.67 14.93
N THR A 192 -47.30 4.73 16.21
CA THR A 192 -47.38 3.56 17.08
C THR A 192 -48.38 2.53 16.55
N ALA A 193 -49.56 2.95 16.09
CA ALA A 193 -50.57 2.03 15.55
C ALA A 193 -50.07 1.28 14.30
N ILE A 194 -49.48 1.99 13.33
CA ILE A 194 -48.91 1.39 12.10
C ILE A 194 -47.76 0.44 12.45
N SER A 195 -46.92 0.82 13.42
CA SER A 195 -45.79 0.01 13.86
C SER A 195 -46.24 -1.25 14.59
N GLN A 196 -47.17 -1.14 15.52
CA GLN A 196 -47.69 -2.28 16.27
C GLN A 196 -48.37 -3.29 15.35
N TYR A 197 -49.22 -2.82 14.42
CA TYR A 197 -49.85 -3.69 13.42
C TYR A 197 -48.81 -4.45 12.58
N THR A 198 -47.75 -3.78 12.16
CA THR A 198 -46.67 -4.40 11.36
C THR A 198 -45.87 -5.40 12.19
N LEU A 199 -45.51 -5.06 13.42
CA LEU A 199 -44.79 -5.95 14.34
C LEU A 199 -45.61 -7.20 14.65
N ASP A 200 -46.90 -7.06 14.91
CA ASP A 200 -47.79 -8.19 15.19
C ASP A 200 -47.94 -9.08 13.95
N SER A 201 -48.09 -8.50 12.76
CA SER A 201 -48.09 -9.25 11.50
C SER A 201 -46.80 -10.06 11.30
N CYS A 202 -45.64 -9.51 11.64
CA CYS A 202 -44.35 -10.20 11.54
C CYS A 202 -44.17 -11.27 12.64
N LYS A 203 -44.65 -11.02 13.87
CA LYS A 203 -44.66 -12.03 14.96
C LYS A 203 -45.48 -13.26 14.58
N TYR A 204 -46.60 -13.06 13.88
CA TYR A 204 -47.45 -14.15 13.40
C TYR A 204 -47.01 -14.75 12.07
N GLN A 205 -45.89 -14.30 11.48
CA GLN A 205 -45.39 -14.76 10.18
C GLN A 205 -46.40 -14.56 9.02
N MET A 206 -47.14 -13.45 9.08
CA MET A 206 -48.17 -13.06 8.10
C MET A 206 -47.77 -11.79 7.35
N GLU A 207 -46.52 -11.37 7.46
CA GLU A 207 -46.02 -10.21 6.77
C GLU A 207 -45.91 -10.44 5.25
N TYR A 208 -45.77 -9.33 4.53
CA TYR A 208 -45.53 -9.33 3.10
C TYR A 208 -44.72 -8.10 2.70
N PRO A 209 -43.99 -8.13 1.58
CA PRO A 209 -43.08 -7.05 1.19
C PRO A 209 -43.75 -5.67 1.11
N GLY A 210 -45.01 -5.61 0.67
CA GLY A 210 -45.79 -4.37 0.60
C GLY A 210 -46.00 -3.71 1.96
N LEU A 211 -46.34 -4.48 3.00
CA LEU A 211 -46.51 -3.97 4.36
C LEU A 211 -45.20 -3.45 4.94
N ILE A 212 -44.12 -4.24 4.79
CA ILE A 212 -42.79 -3.88 5.29
C ILE A 212 -42.28 -2.61 4.61
N SER A 213 -42.42 -2.52 3.29
CA SER A 213 -42.00 -1.35 2.52
C SER A 213 -42.81 -0.11 2.90
N PHE A 214 -44.12 -0.26 3.07
CA PHE A 214 -44.99 0.82 3.54
C PHE A 214 -44.59 1.30 4.94
N TRP A 215 -44.47 0.38 5.91
CA TRP A 215 -44.06 0.71 7.27
C TRP A 215 -42.68 1.36 7.29
N GLY A 216 -41.68 0.75 6.65
CA GLY A 216 -40.31 1.25 6.60
C GLY A 216 -40.22 2.63 5.98
N GLY A 217 -40.93 2.87 4.87
CA GLY A 217 -40.98 4.18 4.21
C GLY A 217 -41.66 5.25 5.06
N VAL A 218 -42.81 4.94 5.68
CA VAL A 218 -43.52 5.89 6.56
C VAL A 218 -42.70 6.18 7.82
N MET A 219 -42.13 5.15 8.46
CA MET A 219 -41.31 5.27 9.65
C MET A 219 -40.07 6.11 9.38
N VAL A 220 -39.38 5.89 8.26
CA VAL A 220 -38.21 6.69 7.85
C VAL A 220 -38.55 8.16 7.70
N GLU A 221 -39.59 8.50 6.93
CA GLU A 221 -39.95 9.89 6.70
C GLU A 221 -40.53 10.55 7.95
N ALA A 222 -41.30 9.80 8.75
CA ALA A 222 -41.80 10.28 10.03
C ALA A 222 -40.65 10.54 11.01
N THR A 223 -39.66 9.63 11.14
CA THR A 223 -38.46 9.86 11.94
C THR A 223 -37.68 11.07 11.44
N ASN A 224 -37.53 11.23 10.12
CA ASN A 224 -36.87 12.39 9.53
C ASN A 224 -37.58 13.71 9.87
N GLY A 225 -38.91 13.76 9.77
CA GLY A 225 -39.73 14.92 10.14
C GLY A 225 -39.76 15.18 11.65
N LEU A 226 -39.78 14.12 12.46
CA LEU A 226 -39.69 14.22 13.93
C LEU A 226 -38.34 14.83 14.33
N LEU A 227 -37.24 14.40 13.71
CA LEU A 227 -35.91 14.98 13.95
C LEU A 227 -35.85 16.47 13.62
N ASP A 228 -36.49 16.91 12.54
CA ASP A 228 -36.56 18.34 12.21
C ASP A 228 -37.43 19.12 13.21
N LYS A 229 -38.56 18.54 13.61
CA LYS A 229 -39.48 19.13 14.60
C LYS A 229 -38.85 19.25 15.99
N TYR A 230 -38.08 18.26 16.39
CA TYR A 230 -37.44 18.19 17.70
C TYR A 230 -36.09 18.94 17.76
N ARG A 231 -35.58 19.43 16.63
CA ARG A 231 -34.34 20.18 16.59
C ARG A 231 -34.51 21.56 17.23
N SER A 232 -33.73 21.83 18.25
CA SER A 232 -33.68 23.08 18.99
C SER A 232 -32.23 23.53 19.15
N GLY A 233 -31.95 24.82 18.92
CA GLY A 233 -30.61 25.38 19.16
C GLY A 233 -30.22 25.42 20.64
N ARG A 234 -31.17 25.23 21.56
CA ARG A 234 -30.93 25.23 23.01
C ARG A 234 -30.61 23.82 23.50
N ARG A 235 -29.42 23.62 24.05
CA ARG A 235 -28.89 22.31 24.48
C ARG A 235 -29.80 21.56 25.47
N SER A 236 -30.40 22.24 26.46
CA SER A 236 -31.27 21.59 27.44
C SER A 236 -32.54 21.01 26.81
N ILE A 237 -33.20 21.80 25.95
CA ILE A 237 -34.40 21.40 25.22
C ILE A 237 -34.07 20.31 24.20
N GLN A 238 -32.91 20.39 23.53
CA GLN A 238 -32.47 19.34 22.61
C GLN A 238 -32.34 17.98 23.31
N ILE A 239 -31.72 17.93 24.49
CA ILE A 239 -31.57 16.67 25.25
C ILE A 239 -32.93 16.10 25.67
N GLU A 240 -33.85 16.96 26.12
CA GLU A 240 -35.22 16.54 26.48
C GLU A 240 -35.97 15.98 25.26
N ASN A 241 -35.87 16.67 24.13
CA ASN A 241 -36.46 16.26 22.86
C ASN A 241 -35.87 14.95 22.33
N ASP A 242 -34.56 14.78 22.40
CA ASP A 242 -33.87 13.55 22.00
C ASP A 242 -34.32 12.36 22.87
N ASN A 243 -34.46 12.57 24.18
CA ASN A 243 -34.98 11.56 25.10
C ASN A 243 -36.43 11.19 24.81
N ALA A 244 -37.30 12.17 24.54
CA ALA A 244 -38.69 11.95 24.18
C ALA A 244 -38.82 11.16 22.86
N LEU A 245 -38.01 11.53 21.85
CA LEU A 245 -37.93 10.80 20.59
C LEU A 245 -37.48 9.35 20.80
N MET A 246 -36.45 9.14 21.62
CA MET A 246 -35.94 7.80 21.93
C MET A 246 -36.98 6.96 22.70
N GLN A 247 -37.71 7.53 23.65
CA GLN A 247 -38.79 6.83 24.34
C GLN A 247 -39.89 6.36 23.39
N GLN A 248 -40.18 7.14 22.34
CA GLN A 248 -41.19 6.81 21.35
C GLN A 248 -40.72 5.75 20.35
N LEU A 249 -39.49 5.86 19.82
CA LEU A 249 -39.01 5.03 18.70
C LEU A 249 -38.25 3.78 19.15
N ALA A 250 -37.52 3.83 20.28
CA ALA A 250 -36.62 2.75 20.68
C ALA A 250 -37.32 1.40 20.94
N PRO A 251 -38.51 1.31 21.56
CA PRO A 251 -39.18 0.03 21.76
C PRO A 251 -39.51 -0.68 20.44
N VAL A 252 -40.06 0.08 19.47
CA VAL A 252 -40.42 -0.44 18.14
C VAL A 252 -39.18 -0.91 17.38
N LEU A 253 -38.13 -0.09 17.36
CA LEU A 253 -36.87 -0.45 16.70
C LEU A 253 -36.19 -1.63 17.39
N SER A 254 -36.31 -1.73 18.72
CA SER A 254 -35.73 -2.81 19.49
C SER A 254 -36.30 -4.16 19.07
N ASP A 255 -37.64 -4.27 19.02
CA ASP A 255 -38.33 -5.46 18.58
C ASP A 255 -38.08 -5.77 17.10
N ALA A 256 -38.10 -4.75 16.24
CA ALA A 256 -37.90 -4.91 14.80
C ALA A 256 -36.49 -5.40 14.44
N MET A 257 -35.44 -4.85 15.07
CA MET A 257 -34.05 -5.22 14.77
C MET A 257 -33.71 -6.66 15.16
N VAL A 258 -34.32 -7.18 16.24
CA VAL A 258 -34.02 -8.52 16.77
C VAL A 258 -34.92 -9.63 16.20
N MET A 259 -35.90 -9.27 15.34
CA MET A 259 -36.84 -10.22 14.74
C MET A 259 -36.22 -10.97 13.56
N LYS A 260 -35.51 -12.07 13.85
CA LYS A 260 -34.78 -12.89 12.87
C LYS A 260 -35.66 -13.59 11.84
N SER A 261 -36.94 -13.78 12.13
CA SER A 261 -37.90 -14.41 11.20
C SER A 261 -38.22 -13.55 9.98
N SER A 262 -38.01 -12.23 10.07
CA SER A 262 -38.39 -11.29 9.01
C SER A 262 -37.22 -10.38 8.61
N PRO A 263 -36.40 -10.78 7.63
CA PRO A 263 -35.23 -10.00 7.21
C PRO A 263 -35.62 -8.64 6.61
N GLY A 264 -36.76 -8.56 5.93
CA GLY A 264 -37.27 -7.30 5.39
C GLY A 264 -37.56 -6.26 6.49
N LEU A 265 -38.16 -6.68 7.60
CA LEU A 265 -38.42 -5.80 8.75
C LEU A 265 -37.10 -5.32 9.38
N GLN A 266 -36.12 -6.22 9.51
CA GLN A 266 -34.79 -5.85 10.02
C GLN A 266 -34.15 -4.78 9.13
N ILE A 267 -34.12 -4.95 7.81
CA ILE A 267 -33.55 -3.97 6.88
C ILE A 267 -34.29 -2.63 6.96
N ALA A 268 -35.62 -2.64 7.02
CA ALA A 268 -36.42 -1.43 7.20
C ALA A 268 -36.08 -0.73 8.53
N SER A 269 -35.88 -1.47 9.62
CA SER A 269 -35.43 -0.91 10.90
C SER A 269 -34.01 -0.34 10.83
N TYR A 270 -33.09 -0.99 10.10
CA TYR A 270 -31.73 -0.50 9.88
C TYR A 270 -31.73 0.83 9.13
N MET A 271 -32.62 1.00 8.15
CA MET A 271 -32.81 2.26 7.43
C MET A 271 -33.25 3.39 8.37
N VAL A 272 -34.17 3.12 9.30
CA VAL A 272 -34.60 4.11 10.31
C VAL A 272 -33.45 4.48 11.25
N VAL A 273 -32.71 3.49 11.75
CA VAL A 273 -31.55 3.70 12.64
C VAL A 273 -30.45 4.50 11.93
N THR A 274 -30.21 4.24 10.65
CA THR A 274 -29.27 5.00 9.82
C THR A 274 -29.61 6.49 9.81
N ILE A 275 -30.88 6.84 9.61
CA ILE A 275 -31.34 8.24 9.60
C ILE A 275 -31.23 8.86 11.00
N LEU A 276 -31.61 8.11 12.03
CA LEU A 276 -31.53 8.54 13.41
C LEU A 276 -30.07 8.85 13.82
N ALA A 277 -29.12 8.01 13.42
CA ALA A 277 -27.70 8.24 13.67
C ALA A 277 -27.13 9.41 12.85
N ALA A 278 -27.48 9.49 11.56
CA ALA A 278 -26.92 10.49 10.66
C ALA A 278 -27.42 11.91 10.92
N LYS A 279 -28.73 12.06 11.21
CA LYS A 279 -29.40 13.36 11.35
C LYS A 279 -29.70 13.74 12.80
N GLY A 280 -29.78 12.77 13.71
CA GLY A 280 -30.27 12.99 15.08
C GLY A 280 -29.26 13.56 16.06
N GLY A 281 -27.96 13.49 15.80
CA GLY A 281 -26.95 14.03 16.74
C GLY A 281 -26.96 13.34 18.11
N LEU A 282 -27.32 12.05 18.14
CA LEU A 282 -27.46 11.27 19.36
C LEU A 282 -26.14 11.12 20.14
N ALA A 283 -26.25 10.93 21.45
CA ALA A 283 -25.11 10.64 22.31
C ALA A 283 -24.47 9.26 22.00
N ASP A 284 -23.15 9.15 22.24
CA ASP A 284 -22.36 7.96 21.92
C ASP A 284 -22.90 6.67 22.57
N ASN A 285 -23.47 6.77 23.77
CA ASN A 285 -24.06 5.64 24.50
C ASN A 285 -25.30 5.08 23.78
N ALA A 286 -26.18 5.96 23.28
CA ALA A 286 -27.35 5.56 22.49
C ALA A 286 -26.93 4.92 21.16
N LEU A 287 -25.96 5.51 20.47
CA LEU A 287 -25.40 4.94 19.23
C LEU A 287 -24.78 3.56 19.49
N THR A 288 -24.02 3.41 20.59
CA THR A 288 -23.42 2.11 20.96
C THR A 288 -24.47 1.05 21.28
N ALA A 289 -25.57 1.43 21.95
CA ALA A 289 -26.69 0.52 22.21
C ALA A 289 -27.36 0.04 20.91
N PHE A 290 -27.55 0.93 19.92
CA PHE A 290 -28.04 0.54 18.60
C PHE A 290 -27.09 -0.42 17.89
N MET A 291 -25.77 -0.18 17.95
CA MET A 291 -24.78 -1.09 17.38
C MET A 291 -24.84 -2.47 18.04
N ASP A 292 -24.92 -2.53 19.37
CA ASP A 292 -25.03 -3.78 20.13
C ASP A 292 -26.29 -4.57 19.79
N GLN A 293 -27.40 -3.88 19.55
CA GLN A 293 -28.67 -4.49 19.18
C GLN A 293 -28.67 -4.99 17.74
N LEU A 294 -28.13 -4.19 16.81
CA LEU A 294 -28.01 -4.56 15.40
C LEU A 294 -27.22 -5.85 15.23
N VAL A 295 -26.02 -5.93 15.83
CA VAL A 295 -25.17 -7.13 15.73
C VAL A 295 -25.73 -8.35 16.48
N HIS A 296 -26.63 -8.13 17.44
CA HIS A 296 -27.33 -9.22 18.11
C HIS A 296 -28.43 -9.81 17.23
N GLY A 297 -29.11 -8.95 16.46
CA GLY A 297 -30.26 -9.29 15.64
C GLY A 297 -29.93 -9.79 14.24
N TRP A 298 -28.83 -9.33 13.61
CA TRP A 298 -28.55 -9.59 12.19
C TRP A 298 -28.45 -11.09 11.85
N THR A 299 -28.73 -11.41 10.59
CA THR A 299 -28.67 -12.75 10.01
C THR A 299 -27.72 -12.73 8.80
N PRO A 300 -27.33 -13.88 8.21
CA PRO A 300 -26.50 -13.88 7.01
C PRO A 300 -27.09 -13.07 5.85
N GLU A 301 -28.42 -13.06 5.70
CA GLU A 301 -29.12 -12.28 4.66
C GLU A 301 -29.09 -10.77 4.93
N THR A 302 -29.18 -10.36 6.20
CA THR A 302 -29.21 -8.94 6.60
C THR A 302 -27.84 -8.40 7.01
N MET A 303 -26.79 -9.23 6.92
CA MET A 303 -25.43 -8.89 7.35
C MET A 303 -24.85 -7.71 6.57
N ARG A 304 -24.93 -7.70 5.24
CA ARG A 304 -24.37 -6.60 4.43
C ARG A 304 -25.10 -5.26 4.67
N PRO A 305 -26.44 -5.18 4.63
CA PRO A 305 -27.15 -3.96 5.04
C PRO A 305 -26.84 -3.55 6.48
N GLY A 306 -26.75 -4.51 7.41
CA GLY A 306 -26.39 -4.28 8.80
C GLY A 306 -24.99 -3.68 8.94
N LEU A 307 -24.01 -4.16 8.18
CA LEU A 307 -22.65 -3.59 8.14
C LEU A 307 -22.64 -2.16 7.62
N VAL A 308 -23.40 -1.85 6.56
CA VAL A 308 -23.54 -0.47 6.06
C VAL A 308 -24.10 0.45 7.14
N THR A 309 -25.17 0.03 7.82
CA THR A 309 -25.73 0.79 8.95
C THR A 309 -24.73 0.93 10.10
N LEU A 310 -23.95 -0.13 10.40
CA LEU A 310 -22.91 -0.09 11.43
C LEU A 310 -21.80 0.92 11.08
N CYS A 311 -21.40 1.00 9.81
CA CYS A 311 -20.46 2.01 9.32
C CYS A 311 -21.00 3.42 9.52
N ILE A 312 -22.25 3.67 9.16
CA ILE A 312 -22.87 4.99 9.31
C ILE A 312 -22.99 5.37 10.80
N ILE A 313 -23.46 4.47 11.67
CA ILE A 313 -23.52 4.72 13.12
C ILE A 313 -22.13 5.04 13.65
N SER A 314 -21.13 4.24 13.28
CA SER A 314 -19.75 4.47 13.73
C SER A 314 -19.17 5.78 13.20
N GLN A 315 -19.61 6.24 12.02
CA GLN A 315 -19.16 7.50 11.44
C GLN A 315 -19.68 8.72 12.24
N HIS A 316 -20.89 8.62 12.77
CA HIS A 316 -21.52 9.67 13.56
C HIS A 316 -21.18 9.61 15.05
N ARG A 317 -20.57 8.51 15.52
CA ARG A 317 -20.02 8.41 16.88
C ARG A 317 -18.69 9.17 17.00
N SER A 318 -18.34 9.57 18.22
CA SER A 318 -16.96 9.98 18.52
C SER A 318 -15.98 8.83 18.25
N ALA A 319 -14.72 9.18 17.95
CA ALA A 319 -13.67 8.24 17.59
C ALA A 319 -13.17 7.43 18.81
N LYS A 320 -14.05 6.56 19.33
CA LYS A 320 -13.82 5.64 20.45
C LYS A 320 -13.84 4.20 19.97
N GLN A 321 -13.20 3.32 20.75
CA GLN A 321 -13.24 1.86 20.57
C GLN A 321 -14.68 1.33 20.51
N LEU A 322 -14.87 0.22 19.80
CA LEU A 322 -16.15 -0.50 19.74
C LEU A 322 -16.43 -1.26 21.04
N SER A 323 -17.70 -1.60 21.27
CA SER A 323 -18.10 -2.48 22.37
C SER A 323 -17.62 -3.92 22.12
N ALA A 324 -17.41 -4.67 23.19
CA ALA A 324 -16.95 -6.05 23.10
C ALA A 324 -17.92 -6.97 22.32
N ARG A 325 -19.23 -6.68 22.36
CA ARG A 325 -20.27 -7.44 21.65
C ARG A 325 -20.18 -7.21 20.14
N VAL A 326 -20.07 -5.96 19.70
CA VAL A 326 -19.87 -5.59 18.29
C VAL A 326 -18.58 -6.19 17.76
N THR A 327 -17.47 -6.06 18.48
CA THR A 327 -16.18 -6.66 18.08
C THR A 327 -16.27 -8.17 17.91
N LYS A 328 -16.92 -8.88 18.85
CA LYS A 328 -17.09 -10.34 18.76
C LYS A 328 -17.96 -10.75 17.57
N ALA A 329 -18.97 -9.95 17.22
CA ALA A 329 -19.84 -10.22 16.09
C ALA A 329 -19.11 -9.98 14.76
N LEU A 330 -18.34 -8.88 14.65
CA LEU A 330 -17.53 -8.58 13.46
C LEU A 330 -16.45 -9.63 13.19
N LEU A 331 -15.84 -10.19 14.23
CA LEU A 331 -14.88 -11.31 14.07
C LEU A 331 -15.51 -12.59 13.50
N LYS A 332 -16.83 -12.74 13.54
CA LYS A 332 -17.54 -13.88 12.93
C LYS A 332 -17.92 -13.62 11.46
N VAL A 333 -17.72 -12.40 10.96
CA VAL A 333 -18.04 -12.05 9.57
C VAL A 333 -16.93 -12.63 8.68
N PRO A 334 -17.27 -13.47 7.68
CA PRO A 334 -16.29 -13.98 6.74
C PRO A 334 -15.75 -12.83 5.88
N GLU A 335 -14.44 -12.86 5.60
CA GLU A 335 -13.75 -11.90 4.71
C GLU A 335 -14.03 -10.42 5.04
N LEU A 336 -14.06 -10.07 6.34
CA LEU A 336 -14.44 -8.73 6.80
C LEU A 336 -13.67 -7.60 6.09
N ALA A 337 -12.36 -7.73 5.88
CA ALA A 337 -11.55 -6.71 5.21
C ALA A 337 -12.01 -6.47 3.75
N SER A 338 -12.30 -7.53 3.00
CA SER A 338 -12.82 -7.45 1.63
C SER A 338 -14.18 -6.75 1.60
N VAL A 339 -15.09 -7.14 2.50
CA VAL A 339 -16.42 -6.54 2.61
C VAL A 339 -16.33 -5.06 3.00
N MET A 340 -15.43 -4.69 3.92
CA MET A 340 -15.20 -3.29 4.31
C MET A 340 -14.60 -2.47 3.16
N ASN A 341 -13.70 -3.03 2.36
CA ASN A 341 -13.17 -2.37 1.16
C ASN A 341 -14.25 -2.14 0.10
N GLN A 342 -15.15 -3.10 -0.10
CA GLN A 342 -16.29 -2.93 -1.01
C GLN A 342 -17.24 -1.83 -0.54
N ILE A 343 -17.60 -1.83 0.75
CA ILE A 343 -18.43 -0.77 1.34
C ILE A 343 -17.68 0.58 1.31
N GLY A 344 -16.37 0.57 1.45
CA GLY A 344 -15.48 1.74 1.40
C GLY A 344 -15.54 2.53 0.10
N LYS A 345 -15.96 1.91 -1.00
CA LYS A 345 -16.15 2.60 -2.30
C LYS A 345 -17.31 3.60 -2.26
N ASP A 346 -18.39 3.24 -1.57
CA ASP A 346 -19.64 4.02 -1.55
C ASP A 346 -19.82 4.79 -0.23
N HIS A 347 -19.23 4.31 0.86
CA HIS A 347 -19.42 4.83 2.22
C HIS A 347 -18.11 4.92 2.99
N ARG A 348 -17.98 5.94 3.85
CA ARG A 348 -16.80 6.06 4.73
C ARG A 348 -16.85 5.01 5.84
N VAL A 349 -15.81 4.18 5.89
CA VAL A 349 -15.64 3.03 6.81
C VAL A 349 -14.53 3.25 7.85
N ASP A 350 -13.81 4.36 7.74
CA ASP A 350 -12.60 4.70 8.49
C ASP A 350 -12.80 4.66 10.02
N LYS A 351 -13.88 5.26 10.53
CA LYS A 351 -14.14 5.24 11.98
C LYS A 351 -14.52 3.85 12.51
N LEU A 352 -15.21 3.03 11.72
CA LEU A 352 -15.55 1.66 12.12
C LEU A 352 -14.29 0.79 12.17
N ALA A 353 -13.46 0.87 11.14
CA ALA A 353 -12.18 0.16 11.08
C ALA A 353 -11.26 0.57 12.24
N ASN A 354 -11.15 1.86 12.52
CA ASN A 354 -10.35 2.37 13.64
C ASN A 354 -10.88 1.88 14.99
N GLY A 355 -12.20 1.97 15.20
CA GLY A 355 -12.83 1.49 16.43
C GLY A 355 -12.69 -0.02 16.63
N LEU A 356 -12.69 -0.79 15.54
CA LEU A 356 -12.47 -2.24 15.54
C LEU A 356 -11.02 -2.57 15.86
N ALA A 357 -10.06 -1.96 15.17
CA ALA A 357 -8.64 -2.17 15.41
C ALA A 357 -8.26 -1.89 16.87
N LEU A 358 -8.70 -0.75 17.42
CA LEU A 358 -8.47 -0.42 18.83
C LEU A 358 -9.09 -1.43 19.80
N ALA A 359 -10.31 -1.92 19.52
CA ALA A 359 -10.97 -2.91 20.36
C ALA A 359 -10.29 -4.29 20.28
N LEU A 360 -9.71 -4.65 19.14
CA LEU A 360 -8.94 -5.87 18.96
C LEU A 360 -7.60 -5.79 19.69
N VAL A 361 -6.90 -4.65 19.61
CA VAL A 361 -5.65 -4.41 20.34
C VAL A 361 -5.86 -4.44 21.86
N ASP A 362 -6.93 -3.81 22.37
CA ASP A 362 -7.25 -3.87 23.81
C ASP A 362 -7.57 -5.31 24.26
N ARG A 363 -8.21 -6.10 23.39
CA ARG A 363 -8.52 -7.50 23.67
C ARG A 363 -7.28 -8.39 23.63
N LEU A 364 -6.31 -8.11 22.76
CA LEU A 364 -5.01 -8.78 22.73
C LEU A 364 -4.30 -8.60 24.08
N HIS A 365 -4.19 -7.35 24.57
CA HIS A 365 -3.53 -7.07 25.84
C HIS A 365 -4.27 -7.66 27.06
N LYS A 366 -5.61 -7.60 27.09
CA LYS A 366 -6.40 -8.04 28.26
C LYS A 366 -6.73 -9.54 28.31
N LYS A 367 -6.84 -10.21 27.15
CA LYS A 367 -7.30 -11.60 27.05
C LYS A 367 -6.35 -12.53 26.29
N GLY A 368 -5.27 -12.01 25.71
CA GLY A 368 -4.31 -12.80 24.96
C GLY A 368 -4.87 -13.42 23.67
N ASP A 369 -5.85 -12.77 23.03
CA ASP A 369 -6.53 -13.34 21.85
C ASP A 369 -5.75 -13.10 20.55
N VAL A 370 -4.85 -14.03 20.22
CA VAL A 370 -3.98 -14.00 19.03
C VAL A 370 -4.77 -13.95 17.72
N ARG A 371 -5.98 -14.52 17.66
CA ARG A 371 -6.81 -14.58 16.44
C ARG A 371 -7.23 -13.21 15.92
N SER A 372 -7.10 -12.17 16.74
CA SER A 372 -7.42 -10.79 16.39
C SER A 372 -6.35 -10.12 15.52
N LEU A 373 -5.12 -10.60 15.57
CA LEU A 373 -3.94 -9.98 14.99
C LEU A 373 -3.94 -9.95 13.44
N PRO A 374 -4.29 -11.03 12.71
CA PRO A 374 -4.39 -11.00 11.24
C PRO A 374 -5.44 -10.01 10.74
N VAL A 375 -6.53 -9.84 11.49
CA VAL A 375 -7.60 -8.89 11.15
C VAL A 375 -7.09 -7.46 11.31
N VAL A 376 -6.31 -7.15 12.35
CA VAL A 376 -5.69 -5.84 12.52
C VAL A 376 -4.70 -5.55 11.38
N ASN A 377 -3.89 -6.54 10.99
CA ASN A 377 -2.95 -6.38 9.88
C ASN A 377 -3.67 -6.07 8.55
N SER A 378 -4.70 -6.86 8.21
CA SER A 378 -5.50 -6.64 6.99
C SER A 378 -6.25 -5.30 6.98
N LEU A 379 -6.69 -4.78 8.13
CA LEU A 379 -7.32 -3.45 8.22
C LEU A 379 -6.32 -2.30 8.01
N LEU A 380 -5.08 -2.46 8.48
CA LEU A 380 -4.02 -1.46 8.30
C LEU A 380 -3.53 -1.43 6.84
N LEU A 381 -3.32 -2.59 6.23
CA LEU A 381 -2.88 -2.71 4.84
C LEU A 381 -4.01 -2.43 3.83
N GLY A 382 -5.27 -2.51 4.24
CA GLY A 382 -6.43 -2.39 3.35
C GLY A 382 -6.74 -0.98 2.80
N ASN A 383 -5.90 0.04 3.04
CA ASN A 383 -6.13 1.45 2.67
C ASN A 383 -7.48 2.03 3.18
N VAL A 384 -8.03 1.46 4.25
CA VAL A 384 -9.31 1.89 4.85
C VAL A 384 -9.12 3.03 5.85
N LEU A 385 -7.97 3.06 6.53
CA LEU A 385 -7.67 3.96 7.61
C LEU A 385 -6.94 5.20 7.11
N ARG A 386 -7.16 6.34 7.77
CA ARG A 386 -6.37 7.57 7.50
C ARG A 386 -5.05 7.53 8.23
N GLU A 387 -4.09 8.34 7.78
CA GLU A 387 -2.77 8.49 8.40
C GLU A 387 -2.83 8.60 9.92
N LYS A 388 -3.55 9.58 10.47
CA LYS A 388 -3.65 9.77 11.94
C LYS A 388 -4.20 8.55 12.68
N GLN A 389 -5.10 7.80 12.05
CA GLN A 389 -5.68 6.59 12.63
C GLN A 389 -4.68 5.43 12.59
N ILE A 390 -3.94 5.28 11.48
CA ILE A 390 -2.83 4.31 11.35
C ILE A 390 -1.80 4.57 12.45
N LYS A 391 -1.37 5.83 12.62
CA LYS A 391 -0.42 6.21 13.70
C LYS A 391 -0.95 5.80 15.09
N VAL A 392 -2.23 6.08 15.39
CA VAL A 392 -2.82 5.76 16.70
C VAL A 392 -2.96 4.26 16.92
N VAL A 393 -3.40 3.51 15.92
CA VAL A 393 -3.53 2.04 16.02
C VAL A 393 -2.15 1.41 16.19
N TYR A 394 -1.15 1.85 15.42
CA TYR A 394 0.22 1.36 15.56
C TYR A 394 0.82 1.68 16.93
N LYS A 395 0.66 2.93 17.43
CA LYS A 395 1.04 3.29 18.82
C LYS A 395 0.34 2.41 19.84
N SER A 396 -0.93 2.06 19.64
CA SER A 396 -1.66 1.18 20.55
C SER A 396 -1.13 -0.27 20.53
N LEU A 397 -0.69 -0.77 19.37
CA LEU A 397 -0.04 -2.09 19.25
C LEU A 397 1.31 -2.12 19.99
N LEU A 398 2.12 -1.08 19.86
CA LEU A 398 3.38 -0.94 20.62
C LEU A 398 3.14 -0.91 22.13
N VAL A 399 2.13 -0.15 22.58
CA VAL A 399 1.72 -0.12 24.00
C VAL A 399 1.22 -1.49 24.46
N ALA A 400 0.46 -2.21 23.63
CA ALA A 400 0.02 -3.56 23.94
C ALA A 400 1.20 -4.51 24.08
N ALA A 401 2.20 -4.44 23.19
CA ALA A 401 3.41 -5.24 23.26
C ALA A 401 4.17 -5.06 24.57
N HIS A 402 4.26 -3.83 25.07
CA HIS A 402 4.94 -3.53 26.33
C HIS A 402 4.16 -3.99 27.57
N ARG A 403 2.82 -3.99 27.50
CA ARG A 403 1.97 -4.36 28.64
C ARG A 403 1.65 -5.85 28.71
N ILE A 404 1.94 -6.63 27.67
CA ILE A 404 1.82 -8.08 27.73
C ILE A 404 2.93 -8.61 28.63
N ASN A 405 2.53 -9.22 29.74
CA ASN A 405 3.42 -9.81 30.73
C ASN A 405 3.28 -11.34 30.73
N ASP A 406 4.17 -12.03 31.45
CA ASP A 406 4.21 -13.50 31.53
C ASP A 406 2.93 -14.10 32.16
N GLN A 407 2.07 -13.29 32.79
CA GLN A 407 0.77 -13.73 33.32
C GLN A 407 -0.29 -13.92 32.22
N VAL A 408 -0.22 -13.12 31.15
CA VAL A 408 -1.15 -13.20 29.99
C VAL A 408 -0.59 -14.10 28.90
N ASP A 409 0.73 -14.21 28.79
CA ASP A 409 1.45 -14.95 27.75
C ASP A 409 2.52 -15.86 28.37
N GLN A 410 2.06 -16.95 29.00
CA GLN A 410 2.93 -17.93 29.68
C GLN A 410 3.91 -18.63 28.71
N ASP A 411 3.50 -18.81 27.45
CA ASP A 411 4.28 -19.51 26.43
C ASP A 411 5.12 -18.58 25.52
N GLY A 412 4.98 -17.24 25.66
CA GLY A 412 5.65 -16.26 24.80
C GLY A 412 5.14 -16.22 23.34
N ALA A 413 4.09 -16.98 23.02
CA ALA A 413 3.56 -17.12 21.66
C ALA A 413 2.89 -15.84 21.16
N ILE A 414 2.22 -15.12 22.07
CA ILE A 414 1.51 -13.87 21.76
C ILE A 414 2.52 -12.77 21.42
N ARG A 415 3.60 -12.68 22.20
CA ARG A 415 4.72 -11.78 21.93
C ARG A 415 5.39 -12.08 20.59
N LYS A 416 5.60 -13.35 20.24
CA LYS A 416 6.17 -13.72 18.95
C LYS A 416 5.29 -13.28 17.77
N GLU A 417 3.99 -13.58 17.78
CA GLU A 417 3.07 -13.17 16.70
C GLU A 417 2.84 -11.65 16.64
N LEU A 418 2.80 -10.98 17.78
CA LEU A 418 2.74 -9.52 17.80
C LEU A 418 4.02 -8.91 17.23
N GLY A 419 5.18 -9.51 17.54
CA GLY A 419 6.46 -9.19 16.94
C GLY A 419 6.43 -9.33 15.43
N THR A 420 6.05 -10.50 14.89
CA THR A 420 6.00 -10.71 13.43
C THR A 420 5.10 -9.72 12.73
N ILE A 421 3.97 -9.33 13.32
CA ILE A 421 3.07 -8.34 12.71
C ILE A 421 3.63 -6.93 12.79
N LEU A 422 4.23 -6.54 13.92
CA LEU A 422 4.91 -5.24 14.04
C LEU A 422 6.04 -5.10 13.02
N VAL A 423 6.79 -6.19 12.76
CA VAL A 423 7.79 -6.27 11.69
C VAL A 423 7.13 -6.18 10.31
N SER A 424 6.07 -6.96 10.05
CA SER A 424 5.39 -6.92 8.76
C SER A 424 4.83 -5.53 8.42
N LEU A 425 4.35 -4.80 9.43
CA LEU A 425 3.81 -3.45 9.29
C LEU A 425 4.90 -2.39 9.11
N SER A 426 6.09 -2.58 9.72
CA SER A 426 7.21 -1.67 9.54
C SER A 426 7.95 -1.89 8.22
N GLN A 427 7.92 -3.12 7.70
CA GLN A 427 8.47 -3.51 6.41
C GLN A 427 7.46 -3.39 5.25
N ALA A 428 6.19 -3.09 5.55
CA ALA A 428 5.18 -2.90 4.53
C ALA A 428 5.60 -1.78 3.55
N GLY A 429 5.49 -2.05 2.24
CA GLY A 429 5.67 -1.03 1.22
C GLY A 429 4.48 -0.05 1.15
N GLY A 430 4.71 1.11 0.54
CA GLY A 430 3.69 2.13 0.27
C GLY A 430 3.37 3.07 1.45
N GLU A 431 2.29 3.85 1.31
CA GLU A 431 1.93 4.93 2.24
C GLU A 431 1.80 4.43 3.70
N VAL A 432 1.23 3.24 3.92
CA VAL A 432 1.05 2.67 5.26
C VAL A 432 2.40 2.45 5.95
N GLY A 433 3.39 1.93 5.22
CA GLY A 433 4.74 1.70 5.72
C GLY A 433 5.49 2.99 6.03
N ASP A 434 5.37 4.00 5.18
CA ASP A 434 5.93 5.34 5.43
C ASP A 434 5.37 5.94 6.72
N ILE A 435 4.05 5.84 6.91
CA ILE A 435 3.35 6.36 8.09
C ILE A 435 3.77 5.59 9.35
N VAL A 436 3.90 4.26 9.27
CA VAL A 436 4.39 3.43 10.38
C VAL A 436 5.82 3.80 10.74
N ARG A 437 6.72 3.96 9.76
CA ARG A 437 8.12 4.40 10.00
C ARG A 437 8.18 5.78 10.65
N ALA A 438 7.43 6.75 10.14
CA ALA A 438 7.32 8.07 10.77
C ALA A 438 6.75 7.97 12.21
N THR A 439 5.84 7.03 12.46
CA THR A 439 5.30 6.78 13.81
C THR A 439 6.36 6.22 14.76
N ILE A 440 7.23 5.34 14.27
CA ILE A 440 8.35 4.78 15.05
C ILE A 440 9.33 5.90 15.43
N GLU A 441 9.62 6.84 14.52
CA GLU A 441 10.50 7.99 14.79
C GLU A 441 9.87 9.02 15.75
N GLU A 442 8.56 9.25 15.66
CA GLU A 442 7.83 10.17 16.54
C GLU A 442 7.70 9.65 17.99
N VAL A 443 7.78 8.34 18.19
CA VAL A 443 7.48 7.70 19.46
C VAL A 443 8.79 7.45 20.20
N ASP A 444 9.00 8.17 21.31
CA ASP A 444 10.14 8.01 22.22
C ASP A 444 10.00 6.71 23.06
N PHE A 445 9.81 5.57 22.40
CA PHE A 445 9.80 4.23 23.00
C PHE A 445 11.17 3.60 22.85
N ASP A 446 11.58 2.80 23.85
CA ASP A 446 12.79 1.98 23.76
C ASP A 446 12.52 0.75 22.89
N ILE A 447 12.52 0.96 21.58
CA ILE A 447 12.29 -0.08 20.56
C ILE A 447 13.32 -1.21 20.73
N ASP A 448 14.53 -0.90 21.19
CA ASP A 448 15.60 -1.90 21.41
C ASP A 448 15.21 -2.92 22.50
N ALA A 449 14.58 -2.46 23.60
CA ALA A 449 14.07 -3.33 24.65
C ALA A 449 12.85 -4.14 24.17
N LEU A 450 12.04 -3.57 23.27
CA LEU A 450 10.88 -4.24 22.68
C LEU A 450 11.31 -5.32 21.67
N GLU A 451 12.30 -5.06 20.82
CA GLU A 451 12.89 -6.03 19.90
C GLU A 451 13.52 -7.21 20.65
N LEU A 452 14.20 -6.94 21.77
CA LEU A 452 14.78 -7.96 22.64
C LEU A 452 13.70 -8.82 23.32
N THR A 453 12.60 -8.21 23.77
CA THR A 453 11.50 -8.93 24.44
C THR A 453 10.60 -9.70 23.46
N LEU A 454 10.46 -9.22 22.22
CA LEU A 454 9.68 -9.87 21.17
C LEU A 454 10.50 -10.86 20.31
N GLY A 455 11.84 -10.78 20.39
CA GLY A 455 12.75 -11.59 19.56
C GLY A 455 12.67 -11.28 18.06
N ALA A 456 12.25 -10.06 17.70
CA ALA A 456 11.98 -9.64 16.33
C ALA A 456 12.51 -8.22 16.08
N SER A 457 13.07 -7.97 14.89
CA SER A 457 13.59 -6.63 14.52
C SER A 457 12.48 -5.78 13.90
N ILE A 458 11.99 -4.80 14.65
CA ILE A 458 10.87 -3.91 14.33
C ILE A 458 11.34 -2.74 13.46
N ARG A 459 12.61 -2.33 13.57
CA ARG A 459 13.17 -1.27 12.74
C ARG A 459 13.16 -1.69 11.27
N PRO A 460 12.75 -0.81 10.35
CA PRO A 460 12.82 -1.10 8.93
C PRO A 460 14.27 -1.35 8.54
N LYS A 461 14.52 -2.50 7.91
CA LYS A 461 15.68 -2.63 7.02
C LYS A 461 15.42 -1.60 5.91
N LEU A 462 16.28 -0.59 5.77
CA LEU A 462 16.20 0.34 4.64
C LEU A 462 16.12 -0.49 3.35
N ALA A 463 15.05 -0.25 2.60
CA ALA A 463 14.56 -1.10 1.53
C ALA A 463 15.63 -1.43 0.48
N VAL A 464 15.79 -2.72 0.23
CA VAL A 464 16.14 -3.28 -1.08
C VAL A 464 15.24 -4.50 -1.29
N GLU A 465 14.68 -4.55 -2.49
CA GLU A 465 13.56 -5.38 -2.95
C GLU A 465 13.86 -6.89 -2.98
N ASP A 466 12.80 -7.63 -2.65
CA ASP A 466 12.47 -9.05 -2.80
C ASP A 466 13.52 -10.06 -3.34
N ALA A 467 13.86 -11.03 -2.48
CA ALA A 467 14.23 -12.39 -2.88
C ALA A 467 13.50 -13.42 -1.97
N PRO A 468 13.19 -14.64 -2.47
CA PRO A 468 12.16 -15.50 -1.91
C PRO A 468 12.60 -16.19 -0.61
N GLU A 469 11.77 -16.14 0.42
CA GLU A 469 11.97 -16.94 1.64
C GLU A 469 11.84 -18.43 1.33
N ALA A 470 12.98 -19.13 1.31
CA ALA A 470 13.01 -20.58 1.42
C ALA A 470 12.53 -20.97 2.82
N ALA A 471 11.44 -21.73 2.87
CA ALA A 471 10.93 -22.36 4.07
C ALA A 471 11.97 -23.33 4.64
N ALA A 472 12.66 -22.92 5.71
CA ALA A 472 13.33 -23.83 6.61
C ALA A 472 12.35 -24.18 7.74
N GLU A 473 11.63 -25.29 7.58
CA GLU A 473 11.11 -26.03 8.72
C GLU A 473 12.30 -26.50 9.55
N ASP A 474 12.47 -25.96 10.75
CA ASP A 474 13.34 -26.60 11.73
C ASP A 474 12.63 -26.71 13.08
N THR A 475 12.06 -27.89 13.27
CA THR A 475 11.72 -28.47 14.56
C THR A 475 12.98 -28.57 15.42
N THR A 476 13.13 -27.69 16.42
CA THR A 476 14.07 -27.91 17.53
C THR A 476 13.33 -27.92 18.87
N PRO A 477 13.63 -28.88 19.76
CA PRO A 477 12.89 -29.09 21.00
C PRO A 477 13.27 -28.06 22.07
N LYS A 478 12.33 -27.81 22.99
CA LYS A 478 12.48 -26.97 24.18
C LYS A 478 13.72 -27.36 25.00
N VAL A 479 14.68 -26.45 25.17
CA VAL A 479 15.77 -26.55 26.15
C VAL A 479 15.83 -25.27 26.99
N ASP A 480 16.05 -25.42 28.29
CA ASP A 480 16.13 -24.34 29.28
C ASP A 480 17.30 -23.38 28.99
N LYS A 481 16.98 -22.13 28.61
CA LYS A 481 17.96 -21.10 28.17
C LYS A 481 19.05 -20.77 29.20
N GLU A 482 18.80 -20.97 30.49
CA GLU A 482 19.81 -20.73 31.54
C GLU A 482 20.85 -21.86 31.64
N ALA A 483 20.47 -23.10 31.34
CA ALA A 483 21.37 -24.25 31.34
C ALA A 483 22.30 -24.25 30.12
N GLU A 484 21.79 -23.82 28.95
CA GLU A 484 22.60 -23.66 27.73
C GLU A 484 23.65 -22.55 27.87
N LEU A 485 23.30 -21.41 28.48
CA LEU A 485 24.23 -20.30 28.69
C LEU A 485 25.43 -20.72 29.57
N ALA A 486 25.17 -21.50 30.63
CA ALA A 486 26.22 -22.06 31.49
C ALA A 486 27.12 -23.06 30.74
N GLN A 487 26.54 -23.94 29.92
CA GLN A 487 27.30 -24.86 29.07
C GLN A 487 28.14 -24.12 28.01
N ASN A 488 27.63 -23.03 27.45
CA ASN A 488 28.34 -22.22 26.46
C ASN A 488 29.54 -21.47 27.10
N PHE A 489 29.39 -20.94 28.32
CA PHE A 489 30.51 -20.40 29.09
C PHE A 489 31.57 -21.47 29.43
N GLU A 490 31.16 -22.71 29.72
CA GLU A 490 32.08 -23.83 29.92
C GLU A 490 32.82 -24.22 28.63
N LYS A 491 32.16 -24.12 27.46
CA LYS A 491 32.80 -24.34 26.16
C LYS A 491 33.83 -23.25 25.82
N LEU A 492 33.55 -21.97 26.08
CA LEU A 492 34.50 -20.87 25.85
C LEU A 492 35.75 -20.97 26.70
N SER A 493 35.61 -21.38 27.96
CA SER A 493 36.78 -21.51 28.85
C SER A 493 37.77 -22.61 28.37
N LYS A 494 37.30 -23.53 27.52
CA LYS A 494 38.10 -24.62 26.92
C LYS A 494 38.72 -24.26 25.56
N LEU A 495 38.28 -23.17 24.93
CA LEU A 495 38.77 -22.74 23.61
C LEU A 495 40.15 -22.04 23.72
N LYS A 496 41.03 -22.28 22.75
CA LYS A 496 42.40 -21.75 22.74
C LYS A 496 42.42 -20.25 22.38
N PRO A 497 43.34 -19.46 22.98
CA PRO A 497 43.47 -18.04 22.71
C PRO A 497 43.95 -17.77 21.29
N GLN A 498 43.19 -17.00 20.51
CA GLN A 498 43.51 -16.66 19.13
C GLN A 498 44.51 -15.50 19.05
N SER A 499 45.40 -15.53 18.05
CA SER A 499 46.43 -14.49 17.85
C SER A 499 46.25 -13.71 16.55
N ALA A 500 45.63 -14.32 15.54
CA ALA A 500 45.37 -13.71 14.24
C ALA A 500 44.30 -12.62 14.35
N SER A 501 44.29 -11.67 13.42
CA SER A 501 43.20 -10.70 13.31
C SER A 501 41.94 -11.37 12.76
N CYS A 502 40.77 -10.95 13.25
CA CYS A 502 39.47 -11.34 12.72
C CYS A 502 39.22 -10.88 11.28
N PHE A 503 40.12 -10.07 10.69
CA PHE A 503 40.04 -9.66 9.29
C PHE A 503 41.00 -10.43 8.36
N ALA A 504 41.95 -11.21 8.90
CA ALA A 504 43.03 -11.82 8.11
C ALA A 504 42.80 -13.30 7.76
N GLU A 505 42.19 -14.07 8.67
CA GLU A 505 41.77 -15.46 8.45
C GLU A 505 40.28 -15.52 8.81
N GLU A 506 39.46 -16.19 7.98
CA GLU A 506 38.04 -16.38 8.24
C GLU A 506 37.78 -17.77 8.85
N PRO A 507 38.01 -18.02 10.15
CA PRO A 507 37.38 -19.14 10.83
C PRO A 507 35.91 -18.76 11.08
N LEU A 508 35.07 -18.91 10.05
CA LEU A 508 33.65 -18.53 10.11
C LEU A 508 32.94 -19.20 11.30
N ASP A 509 33.19 -20.49 11.51
CA ASP A 509 32.53 -21.30 12.55
C ASP A 509 32.77 -20.73 13.95
N LEU A 510 34.01 -20.38 14.28
CA LEU A 510 34.36 -19.81 15.59
C LEU A 510 33.76 -18.40 15.77
N LEU A 511 33.71 -17.61 14.71
CA LEU A 511 33.16 -16.25 14.77
C LEU A 511 31.63 -16.27 14.96
N GLU A 512 30.91 -17.16 14.28
CA GLU A 512 29.45 -17.30 14.42
C GLU A 512 29.05 -17.78 15.82
N GLU A 513 29.81 -18.71 16.41
CA GLU A 513 29.64 -19.13 17.80
C GLU A 513 29.84 -17.96 18.77
N LEU A 514 30.89 -17.14 18.57
CA LEU A 514 31.15 -15.97 19.40
C LEU A 514 30.09 -14.88 19.21
N TYR A 515 29.57 -14.68 17.99
CA TYR A 515 28.52 -13.70 17.70
C TYR A 515 27.18 -14.07 18.33
N SER A 516 26.72 -15.30 18.11
CA SER A 516 25.47 -15.80 18.67
C SER A 516 25.47 -15.72 20.20
N LEU A 517 26.60 -16.07 20.82
CA LEU A 517 26.72 -15.95 22.26
C LEU A 517 26.78 -14.51 22.73
N PHE A 518 27.56 -13.64 22.07
CA PHE A 518 27.61 -12.22 22.45
C PHE A 518 26.21 -11.59 22.39
N LEU A 519 25.39 -11.92 21.39
CA LEU A 519 24.01 -11.45 21.29
C LEU A 519 23.14 -11.91 22.47
N SER A 520 23.29 -13.16 22.92
CA SER A 520 22.55 -13.67 24.09
C SER A 520 22.97 -13.01 25.41
N VAL A 521 24.21 -12.50 25.47
CA VAL A 521 24.84 -12.00 26.69
C VAL A 521 24.79 -10.46 26.79
N ALA A 522 24.69 -9.76 25.65
CA ALA A 522 24.82 -8.30 25.54
C ALA A 522 23.85 -7.48 26.41
N ALA A 523 22.75 -8.06 26.87
CA ALA A 523 21.77 -7.39 27.74
C ALA A 523 22.15 -7.37 29.23
N ASN A 524 23.05 -8.26 29.68
CA ASN A 524 23.40 -8.39 31.10
C ASN A 524 24.89 -8.10 31.32
N GLU A 525 25.20 -6.99 31.97
CA GLU A 525 26.56 -6.55 32.30
C GLU A 525 27.40 -7.62 33.01
N THR A 526 26.80 -8.40 33.90
CA THR A 526 27.54 -9.46 34.63
C THR A 526 27.98 -10.61 33.73
N ASN A 527 27.15 -10.96 32.74
CA ASN A 527 27.48 -12.01 31.77
C ASN A 527 28.43 -11.45 30.70
N LEU A 528 28.29 -10.18 30.34
CA LEU A 528 29.22 -9.47 29.44
C LEU A 528 30.64 -9.44 30.02
N GLN A 529 30.79 -9.16 31.31
CA GLN A 529 32.09 -9.22 31.98
C GLN A 529 32.71 -10.62 31.92
N LYS A 530 31.92 -11.66 32.21
CA LYS A 530 32.38 -13.06 32.09
C LYS A 530 32.78 -13.45 30.67
N PHE A 531 32.09 -12.90 29.67
CA PHE A 531 32.44 -13.09 28.26
C PHE A 531 33.76 -12.39 27.93
N ASP A 532 33.95 -11.15 28.40
CA ASP A 532 35.17 -10.35 28.17
C ASP A 532 36.42 -10.97 28.81
N GLU A 533 36.25 -11.60 29.99
CA GLU A 533 37.30 -12.36 30.70
C GLU A 533 37.63 -13.72 30.05
N ALA A 534 36.91 -14.13 29.01
CA ALA A 534 37.13 -15.42 28.37
C ALA A 534 38.55 -15.53 27.76
N PRO A 535 39.24 -16.67 27.92
CA PRO A 535 40.61 -16.85 27.44
C PRO A 535 40.73 -16.73 25.91
N VAL A 536 39.65 -17.01 25.18
CA VAL A 536 39.57 -16.90 23.70
C VAL A 536 39.85 -15.48 23.23
N LEU A 537 39.28 -14.48 23.92
CA LEU A 537 39.40 -13.06 23.58
C LEU A 537 40.76 -12.50 23.98
N SER A 538 41.47 -13.14 24.91
CA SER A 538 42.82 -12.76 25.33
C SER A 538 42.92 -11.31 25.82
N HIS A 539 41.94 -10.82 26.59
CA HIS A 539 41.87 -9.45 27.12
C HIS A 539 43.22 -8.90 27.68
N PRO A 540 43.96 -9.60 28.57
CA PRO A 540 45.23 -9.08 29.10
C PRO A 540 46.39 -9.07 28.07
N GLN A 541 46.25 -9.74 26.93
CA GLN A 541 47.21 -9.75 25.82
C GLN A 541 46.70 -8.95 24.60
N ALA A 542 45.62 -8.19 24.74
CA ALA A 542 45.08 -7.33 23.68
C ALA A 542 46.05 -6.29 23.07
N PRO A 543 47.09 -5.76 23.76
CA PRO A 543 48.02 -4.84 23.11
C PRO A 543 49.01 -5.56 22.18
N THR A 544 49.30 -6.84 22.42
CA THR A 544 50.22 -7.65 21.63
C THR A 544 49.53 -8.55 20.61
N ARG A 545 48.26 -8.90 20.82
CA ARG A 545 47.44 -9.73 19.90
C ARG A 545 46.41 -8.88 19.17
N LEU A 546 46.15 -9.23 17.90
CA LEU A 546 45.27 -8.46 17.03
C LEU A 546 43.79 -8.81 17.17
N PHE A 547 43.49 -10.00 17.72
CA PHE A 547 42.14 -10.58 17.77
C PHE A 547 41.12 -9.68 18.48
N TYR A 548 41.37 -9.28 19.74
CA TYR A 548 40.39 -8.57 20.59
C TYR A 548 39.78 -7.32 19.92
N ALA A 549 40.61 -6.34 19.54
CA ALA A 549 40.10 -5.11 18.94
C ALA A 549 39.53 -5.36 17.53
N SER A 550 40.10 -6.28 16.73
CA SER A 550 39.53 -6.66 15.42
C SER A 550 38.19 -7.38 15.52
N PHE A 551 37.96 -8.15 16.58
CA PHE A 551 36.68 -8.78 16.87
C PHE A 551 35.63 -7.69 17.11
N TYR A 552 35.81 -6.82 18.09
CA TYR A 552 34.82 -5.77 18.39
C TYR A 552 34.61 -4.77 17.25
N MET A 553 35.67 -4.42 16.50
CA MET A 553 35.54 -3.64 15.26
C MET A 553 34.63 -4.32 14.24
N ARG A 554 34.73 -5.66 14.10
CA ARG A 554 33.84 -6.44 13.23
C ARG A 554 32.40 -6.49 13.76
N LEU A 555 32.19 -6.54 15.08
CA LEU A 555 30.86 -6.53 15.69
C LEU A 555 30.11 -5.22 15.41
N TRP A 556 30.68 -4.06 15.75
CA TRP A 556 29.93 -2.82 15.65
C TRP A 556 29.71 -2.38 14.19
N CYS A 557 30.60 -2.78 13.28
CA CYS A 557 30.46 -2.55 11.85
C CYS A 557 29.54 -3.57 11.15
N GLY A 558 29.12 -4.63 11.83
CA GLY A 558 28.20 -5.64 11.31
C GLY A 558 26.72 -5.28 11.47
N SER A 559 25.85 -6.14 10.93
CA SER A 559 24.39 -6.05 11.04
C SER A 559 23.86 -6.55 12.40
N LEU A 560 24.40 -6.00 13.49
CA LEU A 560 23.99 -6.36 14.86
C LEU A 560 23.00 -5.34 15.47
N PRO A 561 22.20 -5.74 16.49
CA PRO A 561 21.34 -4.82 17.24
C PRO A 561 22.12 -3.66 17.87
N THR A 562 21.45 -2.52 18.02
CA THR A 562 22.06 -1.27 18.51
C THR A 562 22.74 -1.43 19.87
N LEU A 563 22.12 -2.17 20.79
CA LEU A 563 22.64 -2.45 22.13
C LEU A 563 23.97 -3.22 22.08
N ALA A 564 24.05 -4.24 21.22
CA ALA A 564 25.25 -5.03 21.02
C ALA A 564 26.39 -4.19 20.42
N LYS A 565 26.07 -3.30 19.45
CA LYS A 565 27.04 -2.35 18.87
C LYS A 565 27.58 -1.37 19.91
N VAL A 566 26.72 -0.82 20.77
CA VAL A 566 27.11 0.08 21.86
C VAL A 566 27.98 -0.65 22.88
N ALA A 567 27.59 -1.85 23.31
CA ALA A 567 28.38 -2.67 24.22
C ALA A 567 29.79 -2.95 23.67
N ALA A 568 29.89 -3.29 22.37
CA ALA A 568 31.18 -3.50 21.71
C ALA A 568 32.05 -2.22 21.70
N LEU A 569 31.48 -1.06 21.38
CA LEU A 569 32.18 0.23 21.40
C LEU A 569 32.66 0.59 22.81
N GLU A 570 31.85 0.33 23.83
CA GLU A 570 32.20 0.58 25.22
C GLU A 570 33.35 -0.31 25.72
N ARG A 571 33.41 -1.58 25.30
CA ARG A 571 34.54 -2.46 25.66
C ARG A 571 35.86 -1.95 25.10
N VAL A 572 35.90 -1.57 23.82
CA VAL A 572 37.12 -0.98 23.22
C VAL A 572 37.45 0.38 23.84
N LYS A 573 36.44 1.19 24.17
CA LYS A 573 36.64 2.46 24.90
C LYS A 573 37.30 2.23 26.27
N ASN A 574 36.84 1.21 27.02
CA ASN A 574 37.39 0.88 28.33
C ASN A 574 38.82 0.33 28.22
N LEU A 575 39.07 -0.55 27.24
CA LEU A 575 40.42 -1.04 26.93
C LEU A 575 41.38 0.12 26.65
N LEU A 576 40.95 1.11 25.88
CA LEU A 576 41.76 2.28 25.56
C LEU A 576 41.92 3.26 26.73
N LYS A 577 41.28 3.07 27.89
CA LYS A 577 41.54 3.88 29.08
C LYS A 577 42.65 3.31 29.96
N ASP A 578 43.06 2.06 29.74
CA ASP A 578 44.12 1.42 30.51
C ASP A 578 45.52 1.97 30.13
N ASP A 579 46.31 2.32 31.15
CA ASP A 579 47.60 3.01 30.98
C ASP A 579 48.64 2.22 30.16
N GLU A 580 48.56 0.89 30.12
CA GLU A 580 49.48 0.04 29.36
C GLU A 580 49.32 0.22 27.83
N PHE A 581 48.13 0.60 27.38
CA PHE A 581 47.80 0.77 25.96
C PHE A 581 48.25 2.14 25.40
N SER A 582 48.65 3.07 26.27
CA SER A 582 49.19 4.39 25.88
C SER A 582 50.53 4.37 25.14
N LYS A 583 51.19 3.19 25.09
CA LYS A 583 52.49 2.97 24.46
C LYS A 583 52.37 2.65 22.96
N LEU A 584 51.20 2.27 22.47
CA LEU A 584 50.93 1.90 21.08
C LEU A 584 50.11 2.97 20.36
N ASP A 585 50.21 3.01 19.03
CA ASP A 585 49.40 3.89 18.17
C ASP A 585 48.23 3.08 17.58
N PHE A 586 47.00 3.47 17.95
CA PHE A 586 45.74 2.82 17.52
C PHE A 586 45.05 3.52 16.33
N GLN A 587 45.81 4.18 15.44
CA GLN A 587 45.23 4.86 14.27
C GLN A 587 44.39 3.93 13.37
N ALA A 588 44.65 2.61 13.35
CA ALA A 588 43.87 1.63 12.60
C ALA A 588 42.38 1.56 12.99
N VAL A 589 42.00 2.00 14.19
CA VAL A 589 40.60 2.02 14.67
C VAL A 589 39.82 3.19 14.07
N VAL A 590 40.52 4.26 13.64
CA VAL A 590 39.91 5.52 13.19
C VAL A 590 38.93 5.32 12.02
N PRO A 591 39.25 4.58 10.93
CA PRO A 591 38.28 4.35 9.85
C PRO A 591 36.99 3.66 10.33
N TYR A 592 37.11 2.68 11.21
CA TYR A 592 35.96 1.95 11.77
C TYR A 592 35.14 2.80 12.75
N ALA A 593 35.79 3.71 13.48
CA ALA A 593 35.10 4.68 14.33
C ALA A 593 34.33 5.70 13.48
N ILE A 594 34.87 6.18 12.36
CA ILE A 594 34.16 7.05 11.41
C ILE A 594 32.89 6.36 10.88
N VAL A 595 33.01 5.08 10.51
CA VAL A 595 31.86 4.26 10.08
C VAL A 595 30.80 4.12 11.18
N ALA A 596 31.20 4.03 12.45
CA ALA A 596 30.27 3.99 13.58
C ALA A 596 29.61 5.36 13.86
N LEU A 597 30.28 6.48 13.56
CA LEU A 597 29.69 7.83 13.62
C LEU A 597 28.65 8.07 12.53
N SER A 598 28.78 7.40 11.39
CA SER A 598 27.80 7.45 10.31
C SER A 598 26.73 6.35 10.44
N ASP A 599 26.49 5.82 11.64
CA ASP A 599 25.42 4.84 11.88
C ASP A 599 24.09 5.55 12.16
N PRO A 600 22.95 5.04 11.64
CA PRO A 600 21.65 5.68 11.86
C PRO A 600 21.26 5.77 13.33
N ALA A 601 21.70 4.83 14.16
CA ALA A 601 21.36 4.81 15.57
C ALA A 601 22.13 5.88 16.38
N LYS A 602 21.41 6.88 16.92
CA LYS A 602 21.98 7.93 17.79
C LYS A 602 22.77 7.40 19.00
N LYS A 603 22.32 6.29 19.61
CA LYS A 603 23.04 5.63 20.73
C LYS A 603 24.43 5.13 20.30
N VAL A 604 24.54 4.55 19.11
CA VAL A 604 25.81 4.07 18.53
C VAL A 604 26.73 5.27 18.21
N ARG A 605 26.18 6.32 17.59
CA ARG A 605 26.93 7.56 17.32
C ARG A 605 27.49 8.20 18.59
N ARG A 606 26.73 8.20 19.69
CA ARG A 606 27.21 8.66 21.00
C ARG A 606 28.38 7.85 21.53
N ALA A 607 28.25 6.52 21.56
CA ALA A 607 29.31 5.64 22.03
C ALA A 607 30.59 5.76 21.18
N ALA A 608 30.43 5.93 19.86
CA ALA A 608 31.54 6.12 18.95
C ALA A 608 32.18 7.52 19.05
N ALA A 609 31.40 8.58 19.31
CA ALA A 609 31.92 9.91 19.61
C ALA A 609 32.79 9.89 20.87
N GLU A 610 32.32 9.22 21.93
CA GLU A 610 33.12 9.01 23.16
C GLU A 610 34.42 8.26 22.87
N LEU A 611 34.37 7.19 22.05
CA LEU A 611 35.57 6.46 21.62
C LEU A 611 36.57 7.38 20.89
N ILE A 612 36.11 8.24 19.98
CA ILE A 612 36.97 9.21 19.27
C ILE A 612 37.56 10.24 20.22
N THR A 613 36.82 10.71 21.24
CA THR A 613 37.39 11.63 22.24
C THR A 613 38.50 10.97 23.06
N VAL A 614 38.33 9.69 23.43
CA VAL A 614 39.37 8.89 24.11
C VAL A 614 40.58 8.73 23.19
N LEU A 615 40.39 8.38 21.92
CA LEU A 615 41.46 8.31 20.91
C LEU A 615 42.18 9.67 20.75
N GLY A 616 41.44 10.78 20.72
CA GLY A 616 41.99 12.13 20.62
C GLY A 616 42.94 12.50 21.77
N SER A 617 42.66 12.00 22.98
CA SER A 617 43.52 12.23 24.14
C SER A 617 44.96 11.70 23.95
N PHE A 618 45.13 10.63 23.17
CA PHE A 618 46.45 10.04 22.86
C PHE A 618 47.33 10.91 21.95
N TYR A 619 46.74 11.85 21.22
CA TYR A 619 47.42 12.66 20.19
C TYR A 619 47.48 14.16 20.54
N GLN A 620 47.33 14.53 21.82
CA GLN A 620 47.46 15.92 22.25
C GLN A 620 48.94 16.38 22.26
N THR A 621 49.84 15.58 22.85
CA THR A 621 51.27 15.86 22.96
C THR A 621 52.10 14.86 22.14
N LYS A 622 53.14 15.36 21.47
CA LYS A 622 54.02 14.51 20.65
C LYS A 622 54.83 13.59 21.58
N PRO A 623 54.80 12.25 21.38
CA PRO A 623 55.47 11.33 22.28
C PRO A 623 57.00 11.43 22.15
N SER A 624 57.73 11.16 23.23
CA SER A 624 59.20 11.22 23.29
C SER A 624 59.90 10.08 22.54
N LYS A 625 59.18 8.98 22.24
CA LYS A 625 59.61 7.87 21.38
C LYS A 625 58.53 7.59 20.33
N VAL A 626 58.94 7.19 19.12
CA VAL A 626 58.01 6.78 18.06
C VAL A 626 57.22 5.55 18.55
N ARG A 627 55.89 5.69 18.61
CA ARG A 627 55.00 4.58 18.99
C ARG A 627 54.95 3.56 17.85
N ARG A 628 54.92 2.27 18.17
CA ARG A 628 54.64 1.22 17.19
C ARG A 628 53.17 1.29 16.82
N VAL A 629 52.86 1.28 15.53
CA VAL A 629 51.49 1.27 15.01
C VAL A 629 50.89 -0.12 15.22
N TRP A 630 49.76 -0.17 15.92
CA TRP A 630 49.00 -1.39 16.15
C TRP A 630 48.40 -1.88 14.82
N GLY A 631 48.60 -3.16 14.50
CA GLY A 631 48.15 -3.74 13.23
C GLY A 631 49.07 -3.51 12.03
N SER A 632 50.28 -2.98 12.22
CA SER A 632 51.24 -2.75 11.11
C SER A 632 51.60 -4.02 10.33
N GLU A 633 51.58 -5.17 11.00
CA GLU A 633 51.82 -6.50 10.41
C GLU A 633 50.62 -7.41 10.76
N GLY A 634 49.83 -7.80 9.76
CA GLY A 634 48.79 -8.84 9.92
C GLY A 634 47.40 -8.38 10.36
N LEU A 635 47.07 -7.08 10.29
CA LEU A 635 45.67 -6.63 10.45
C LEU A 635 44.78 -7.17 9.32
N TYR A 636 45.27 -7.12 8.09
CA TYR A 636 44.60 -7.69 6.90
C TYR A 636 45.42 -8.84 6.33
N THR A 637 44.87 -9.53 5.32
CA THR A 637 45.60 -10.55 4.55
C THR A 637 46.89 -9.96 3.97
N LYS A 638 47.93 -10.80 3.82
CA LYS A 638 49.31 -10.39 3.44
C LYS A 638 49.43 -9.65 2.08
N THR A 639 48.34 -9.52 1.33
CA THR A 639 48.26 -8.96 -0.03
C THR A 639 47.92 -7.47 -0.08
N ALA A 640 47.52 -6.83 1.03
CA ALA A 640 47.10 -5.42 1.05
C ALA A 640 48.10 -4.51 1.78
N PRO A 641 48.95 -3.72 1.08
CA PRO A 641 49.81 -2.74 1.73
C PRO A 641 48.98 -1.55 2.24
N VAL A 642 48.93 -1.36 3.56
CA VAL A 642 48.26 -0.23 4.21
C VAL A 642 49.23 0.95 4.31
N SER A 643 48.79 2.15 3.92
CA SER A 643 49.59 3.36 4.08
C SER A 643 49.27 4.02 5.42
N TRP A 644 50.24 4.05 6.34
CA TRP A 644 50.07 4.61 7.68
C TRP A 644 50.31 6.12 7.74
N LEU A 645 49.68 6.80 8.70
CA LEU A 645 49.82 8.24 8.94
C LEU A 645 50.97 8.52 9.91
N ASP A 646 51.60 9.69 9.73
CA ASP A 646 52.49 10.28 10.71
C ASP A 646 51.71 10.95 11.84
N PHE A 647 52.37 11.15 12.99
CA PHE A 647 51.73 11.71 14.19
C PHE A 647 51.02 13.05 13.93
N ASP A 648 51.64 13.92 13.12
CA ASP A 648 51.11 15.25 12.85
C ASP A 648 49.85 15.18 11.95
N ALA A 649 49.77 14.21 11.03
CA ALA A 649 48.54 13.96 10.25
C ALA A 649 47.41 13.33 11.07
N VAL A 650 47.71 12.35 11.95
CA VAL A 650 46.68 11.75 12.85
C VAL A 650 46.12 12.81 13.79
N LYS A 651 47.00 13.64 14.37
CA LYS A 651 46.61 14.76 15.23
C LYS A 651 45.72 15.75 14.49
N ALA A 652 46.03 16.07 13.24
CA ALA A 652 45.24 16.97 12.42
C ALA A 652 43.86 16.36 12.06
N LEU A 653 43.80 15.08 11.71
CA LEU A 653 42.54 14.39 11.41
C LEU A 653 41.60 14.39 12.64
N LEU A 654 42.11 14.00 13.81
CA LEU A 654 41.31 13.92 15.03
C LEU A 654 40.89 15.30 15.54
N ASN A 655 41.84 16.22 15.72
CA ASN A 655 41.57 17.48 16.41
C ASN A 655 41.02 18.59 15.49
N SER A 656 41.30 18.54 14.19
CA SER A 656 40.84 19.59 13.25
C SER A 656 39.59 19.20 12.48
N VAL A 657 39.29 17.90 12.33
CA VAL A 657 38.12 17.43 11.56
C VAL A 657 37.14 16.68 12.47
N LEU A 658 37.57 15.58 13.09
CA LEU A 658 36.64 14.67 13.77
C LEU A 658 36.05 15.27 15.05
N ILE A 659 36.89 15.71 16.01
CA ILE A 659 36.45 16.25 17.30
C ILE A 659 35.53 17.47 17.16
N PRO A 660 35.84 18.48 16.32
CA PRO A 660 34.96 19.63 16.14
C PRO A 660 33.59 19.30 15.55
N SER A 661 33.47 18.18 14.80
CA SER A 661 32.23 17.76 14.14
C SER A 661 31.39 16.76 14.95
N LEU A 662 31.79 16.45 16.19
CA LEU A 662 31.15 15.41 16.98
C LEU A 662 29.70 15.77 17.34
N GLU A 663 29.45 16.99 17.81
CA GLU A 663 28.11 17.39 18.26
C GLU A 663 27.10 17.37 17.11
N GLU A 664 27.52 17.83 15.94
CA GLU A 664 26.72 17.81 14.71
C GLU A 664 26.53 16.39 14.18
N SER A 665 27.54 15.52 14.29
CA SER A 665 27.41 14.10 13.93
C SER A 665 26.45 13.34 14.84
N LEU A 666 26.27 13.75 16.10
CA LEU A 666 25.26 13.18 17.00
C LEU A 666 23.84 13.59 16.61
N LEU A 667 23.70 14.74 15.94
CA LEU A 667 22.43 15.23 15.43
C LEU A 667 22.09 14.54 14.10
N HIS A 668 23.01 14.53 13.14
CA HIS A 668 22.79 14.02 11.78
C HIS A 668 23.85 13.01 11.33
N GLU A 669 23.43 11.88 10.75
CA GLU A 669 24.32 10.77 10.38
C GLU A 669 25.29 11.11 9.24
N ASP A 670 24.82 11.84 8.22
CA ASP A 670 25.65 12.21 7.06
C ASP A 670 26.66 13.34 7.34
N HIS A 671 26.53 14.04 8.49
CA HIS A 671 27.34 15.23 8.75
C HIS A 671 28.84 14.89 8.84
N ILE A 672 29.19 13.76 9.45
CA ILE A 672 30.58 13.33 9.57
C ILE A 672 31.23 13.07 8.21
N LEU A 673 30.47 12.48 7.29
CA LEU A 673 30.92 12.19 5.94
C LEU A 673 31.08 13.49 5.15
N ALA A 674 30.14 14.42 5.27
CA ALA A 674 30.23 15.75 4.66
C ALA A 674 31.42 16.57 5.21
N ALA A 675 31.65 16.55 6.53
CA ALA A 675 32.77 17.22 7.17
C ALA A 675 34.11 16.65 6.68
N LEU A 676 34.20 15.33 6.52
CA LEU A 676 35.39 14.66 5.99
C LEU A 676 35.63 15.01 4.52
N THR A 677 34.59 15.03 3.68
CA THR A 677 34.69 15.48 2.28
C THR A 677 35.20 16.92 2.21
N ASN A 678 34.60 17.84 2.97
CA ASN A 678 35.00 19.26 3.00
C ASN A 678 36.46 19.45 3.44
N ALA A 679 36.91 18.68 4.43
CA ALA A 679 38.28 18.71 4.90
C ALA A 679 39.29 18.26 3.82
N LEU A 680 38.90 17.29 2.99
CA LEU A 680 39.73 16.75 1.92
C LEU A 680 39.69 17.60 0.63
N GLU A 681 38.54 18.19 0.29
CA GLU A 681 38.34 18.94 -0.97
C GLU A 681 38.92 20.36 -0.95
N SER A 682 38.94 21.05 0.19
CA SER A 682 39.25 22.49 0.30
C SER A 682 40.52 22.92 -0.47
N SER A 683 40.37 23.41 -1.70
CA SER A 683 41.50 23.86 -2.53
C SER A 683 41.65 25.38 -2.59
N LYS A 684 40.61 26.19 -2.35
CA LYS A 684 40.70 27.66 -2.20
C LYS A 684 39.48 28.25 -1.48
N SER A 685 39.68 29.09 -0.46
CA SER A 685 38.91 30.34 -0.31
C SER A 685 39.60 31.36 0.58
N LYS A 686 39.29 32.62 0.28
CA LYS A 686 39.69 33.86 0.95
C LYS A 686 39.04 33.91 2.34
N ASP A 687 39.78 33.63 3.40
CA ASP A 687 39.78 34.37 4.67
C ASP A 687 40.65 33.64 5.70
N GLY A 688 41.33 34.41 6.53
CA GLY A 688 42.46 34.00 7.37
C GLY A 688 42.15 33.13 8.59
N ASP A 689 41.38 32.05 8.44
CA ASP A 689 41.15 31.09 9.53
C ASP A 689 42.13 29.90 9.47
N LYS A 690 42.90 29.74 10.55
CA LYS A 690 43.96 28.73 10.75
C LYS A 690 43.45 27.29 10.91
N LYS A 691 42.40 26.89 10.18
CA LYS A 691 41.71 25.59 10.35
C LYS A 691 41.71 24.69 9.10
N HIS A 692 42.62 24.88 8.15
CA HIS A 692 42.72 24.01 6.98
C HIS A 692 43.89 23.03 7.07
N LEU A 693 43.64 21.77 6.69
CA LEU A 693 44.65 20.72 6.59
C LEU A 693 45.66 21.06 5.50
N SER A 694 46.94 20.83 5.77
CA SER A 694 48.00 21.00 4.78
C SER A 694 47.77 20.07 3.57
N HIS A 695 48.26 20.46 2.39
CA HIS A 695 48.11 19.67 1.17
C HIS A 695 48.72 18.26 1.29
N SER A 696 49.88 18.13 1.96
CA SER A 696 50.51 16.83 2.23
C SER A 696 49.71 16.00 3.23
N THR A 697 49.15 16.62 4.28
CA THR A 697 48.31 15.94 5.27
C THR A 697 47.04 15.39 4.65
N ARG A 698 46.39 16.14 3.75
CA ARG A 698 45.19 15.66 3.03
C ARG A 698 45.50 14.45 2.15
N LEU A 699 46.63 14.49 1.42
CA LEU A 699 47.08 13.36 0.62
C LEU A 699 47.36 12.11 1.48
N ALA A 700 47.98 12.29 2.65
CA ALA A 700 48.25 11.21 3.58
C ALA A 700 46.95 10.57 4.12
N ILE A 701 45.99 11.39 4.57
CA ILE A 701 44.67 10.93 5.05
C ILE A 701 43.91 10.21 3.95
N PHE A 702 43.94 10.75 2.72
CA PHE A 702 43.27 10.16 1.58
C PHE A 702 43.82 8.78 1.20
N LYS A 703 45.16 8.64 1.18
CA LYS A 703 45.83 7.35 0.97
C LYS A 703 45.52 6.37 2.09
N PHE A 704 45.58 6.83 3.35
CA PHE A 704 45.26 6.02 4.53
C PHE A 704 43.84 5.43 4.43
N LEU A 705 42.82 6.26 4.26
CA LEU A 705 41.42 5.80 4.14
C LEU A 705 41.23 4.87 2.94
N SER A 706 41.79 5.21 1.78
CA SER A 706 41.67 4.37 0.57
C SER A 706 42.34 3.01 0.76
N SER A 707 43.50 2.96 1.42
CA SER A 707 44.20 1.70 1.70
C SER A 707 43.43 0.79 2.68
N HIS A 708 42.77 1.39 3.68
CA HIS A 708 41.88 0.67 4.58
C HIS A 708 40.61 0.15 3.88
N VAL A 709 40.04 0.92 2.94
CA VAL A 709 38.90 0.46 2.12
C VAL A 709 39.27 -0.74 1.26
N VAL A 710 40.46 -0.72 0.63
CA VAL A 710 40.94 -1.85 -0.18
C VAL A 710 41.23 -3.07 0.69
N GLY A 711 41.90 -2.89 1.84
CA GLY A 711 42.32 -3.99 2.71
C GLY A 711 41.23 -4.62 3.58
N THR A 712 40.19 -3.86 3.95
CA THR A 712 39.12 -4.36 4.83
C THR A 712 38.26 -5.41 4.12
N PRO A 713 37.92 -6.54 4.75
CA PRO A 713 37.02 -7.53 4.14
C PRO A 713 35.53 -7.15 4.25
N LEU A 714 35.17 -6.23 5.15
CA LEU A 714 33.77 -5.86 5.41
C LEU A 714 33.20 -4.93 4.33
N ILE A 715 32.08 -5.33 3.72
CA ILE A 715 31.42 -4.58 2.65
C ILE A 715 30.73 -3.32 3.21
N ALA A 716 30.09 -3.41 4.37
CA ALA A 716 29.45 -2.28 5.03
C ALA A 716 30.43 -1.13 5.31
N VAL A 717 31.65 -1.46 5.75
CA VAL A 717 32.74 -0.48 5.98
C VAL A 717 33.18 0.17 4.67
N LYS A 718 33.38 -0.64 3.62
CA LYS A 718 33.75 -0.14 2.28
C LYS A 718 32.70 0.85 1.79
N LEU A 719 31.42 0.51 1.86
CA LEU A 719 30.32 1.36 1.40
C LEU A 719 30.29 2.73 2.09
N ARG A 720 30.28 2.74 3.44
CA ARG A 720 30.18 4.01 4.19
C ARG A 720 31.41 4.91 3.96
N LEU A 721 32.60 4.33 3.85
CA LEU A 721 33.80 5.11 3.53
C LEU A 721 33.80 5.60 2.07
N LEU A 722 33.34 4.78 1.12
CA LEU A 722 33.24 5.15 -0.29
C LEU A 722 32.28 6.32 -0.53
N GLN A 723 31.25 6.51 0.30
CA GLN A 723 30.37 7.69 0.21
C GLN A 723 31.16 9.01 0.29
N THR A 724 32.23 9.07 1.08
CA THR A 724 33.13 10.24 1.16
C THR A 724 34.13 10.26 0.01
N LEU A 725 34.79 9.13 -0.26
CA LEU A 725 35.87 9.06 -1.25
C LEU A 725 35.36 9.26 -2.68
N ASN A 726 34.13 8.84 -2.99
CA ASN A 726 33.51 8.99 -4.31
C ASN A 726 33.07 10.43 -4.65
N GLN A 727 33.14 11.36 -3.71
CA GLN A 727 32.92 12.79 -3.97
C GLN A 727 34.21 13.50 -4.42
N ILE A 728 35.38 12.95 -4.08
CA ILE A 728 36.68 13.57 -4.31
C ILE A 728 37.27 13.11 -5.66
N LYS A 729 37.55 14.03 -6.59
CA LYS A 729 38.14 13.69 -7.90
C LYS A 729 39.62 13.30 -7.78
N SER A 730 40.43 14.20 -7.22
CA SER A 730 41.88 14.00 -7.04
C SER A 730 42.42 14.94 -5.98
N ILE A 731 43.42 14.51 -5.23
CA ILE A 731 44.17 15.35 -4.28
C ILE A 731 45.62 15.34 -4.73
N SER A 732 46.23 16.51 -4.89
CA SER A 732 47.66 16.63 -5.22
C SER A 732 48.08 15.91 -6.51
N GLY A 733 47.19 15.79 -7.50
CA GLY A 733 47.43 15.06 -8.74
C GLY A 733 47.30 13.53 -8.64
N THR A 734 47.07 12.97 -7.45
CA THR A 734 46.71 11.56 -7.30
C THR A 734 45.20 11.38 -7.44
N SER A 735 44.77 10.54 -8.38
CA SER A 735 43.36 10.23 -8.59
C SER A 735 42.87 9.23 -7.54
N ARG A 736 41.59 9.31 -7.17
CA ARG A 736 40.95 8.25 -6.39
C ARG A 736 40.96 6.90 -7.10
N THR A 737 40.88 6.93 -8.43
CA THR A 737 40.82 5.73 -9.26
C THR A 737 42.10 4.92 -9.10
N ASP A 738 43.27 5.58 -9.05
CA ASP A 738 44.56 4.88 -8.94
C ASP A 738 44.69 4.11 -7.61
N LEU A 739 44.05 4.60 -6.55
CA LEU A 739 44.07 3.97 -5.23
C LEU A 739 43.00 2.88 -5.06
N LEU A 740 41.82 3.09 -5.64
CA LEU A 740 40.63 2.24 -5.44
C LEU A 740 40.40 1.23 -6.59
N LEU A 741 41.17 1.28 -7.67
CA LEU A 741 41.09 0.31 -8.77
C LEU A 741 41.19 -1.16 -8.30
N PRO A 742 42.08 -1.52 -7.34
CA PRO A 742 42.15 -2.88 -6.84
C PRO A 742 40.85 -3.37 -6.19
N LEU A 743 40.03 -2.46 -5.64
CA LEU A 743 38.74 -2.81 -5.06
C LEU A 743 37.76 -3.29 -6.13
N LEU A 744 37.63 -2.53 -7.22
CA LEU A 744 36.76 -2.89 -8.34
C LEU A 744 37.24 -4.20 -9.01
N GLN A 745 38.55 -4.36 -9.16
CA GLN A 745 39.15 -5.61 -9.66
C GLN A 745 38.84 -6.81 -8.75
N TRP A 746 38.97 -6.65 -7.44
CA TRP A 746 38.65 -7.71 -6.49
C TRP A 746 37.17 -8.09 -6.57
N TRP A 747 36.27 -7.11 -6.57
CA TRP A 747 34.83 -7.35 -6.62
C TRP A 747 34.39 -8.03 -7.92
N ALA A 748 34.96 -7.62 -9.05
CA ALA A 748 34.65 -8.20 -10.36
C ALA A 748 35.22 -9.62 -10.53
N ARG A 749 36.29 -9.99 -9.80
CA ARG A 749 36.86 -11.35 -9.81
C ARG A 749 36.07 -12.36 -8.98
N LEU A 750 35.20 -11.91 -8.08
CA LEU A 750 34.35 -12.80 -7.29
C LEU A 750 33.27 -13.43 -8.17
N SER A 751 33.05 -14.73 -8.02
CA SER A 751 31.89 -15.41 -8.62
C SER A 751 30.59 -14.87 -8.04
N GLU A 752 29.50 -15.05 -8.78
CA GLU A 752 28.16 -14.64 -8.34
C GLU A 752 27.78 -15.27 -6.99
N GLU A 753 28.00 -16.58 -6.83
CA GLU A 753 27.75 -17.31 -5.58
C GLU A 753 28.54 -16.73 -4.40
N ALA A 754 29.83 -16.42 -4.59
CA ALA A 754 30.67 -15.88 -3.54
C ALA A 754 30.26 -14.43 -3.17
N ALA A 755 29.87 -13.63 -4.16
CA ALA A 755 29.37 -12.29 -3.93
C ALA A 755 28.04 -12.30 -3.16
N GLN A 756 27.09 -13.16 -3.56
CA GLN A 756 25.81 -13.32 -2.88
C GLN A 756 25.98 -13.81 -1.43
N GLN A 757 26.91 -14.73 -1.17
CA GLN A 757 27.22 -15.16 0.21
C GLN A 757 27.73 -14.02 1.09
N LEU A 758 28.63 -13.18 0.57
CA LEU A 758 29.16 -12.03 1.31
C LEU A 758 28.07 -10.97 1.57
N LEU A 759 27.21 -10.71 0.58
CA LEU A 759 26.11 -9.76 0.69
C LEU A 759 25.03 -10.23 1.66
N ALA A 760 24.67 -11.53 1.60
CA ALA A 760 23.70 -12.14 2.51
C ALA A 760 24.20 -12.09 3.96
N ARG A 761 25.49 -12.33 4.19
CA ARG A 761 26.11 -12.28 5.52
C ARG A 761 26.05 -10.90 6.16
N GLU A 762 26.25 -9.84 5.37
CA GLU A 762 26.23 -8.46 5.89
C GLU A 762 24.88 -7.76 5.72
N ALA A 763 23.89 -8.44 5.13
CA ALA A 763 22.57 -7.91 4.79
C ALA A 763 22.65 -6.60 3.99
N VAL A 764 23.51 -6.58 2.98
CA VAL A 764 23.75 -5.43 2.08
C VAL A 764 23.25 -5.75 0.68
N ASP A 765 22.67 -4.77 0.02
CA ASP A 765 22.22 -4.89 -1.36
C ASP A 765 23.35 -4.89 -2.39
N GLU A 766 23.23 -5.78 -3.37
CA GLU A 766 24.12 -5.88 -4.51
C GLU A 766 24.13 -4.61 -5.37
N ALA A 767 22.97 -3.99 -5.65
CA ALA A 767 22.91 -2.82 -6.54
C ALA A 767 23.61 -1.60 -5.91
N LEU A 768 23.41 -1.35 -4.62
CA LEU A 768 24.14 -0.31 -3.88
C LEU A 768 25.66 -0.56 -3.86
N VAL A 769 26.10 -1.80 -3.69
CA VAL A 769 27.52 -2.18 -3.71
C VAL A 769 28.13 -1.98 -5.08
N ASN A 770 27.48 -2.48 -6.12
CA ASN A 770 27.93 -2.32 -7.50
C ASN A 770 28.07 -0.85 -7.86
N ASN A 771 27.05 -0.03 -7.58
CA ASN A 771 27.08 1.41 -7.85
C ASN A 771 28.21 2.12 -7.09
N ALA A 772 28.39 1.85 -5.79
CA ALA A 772 29.43 2.49 -4.99
C ALA A 772 30.84 2.09 -5.45
N PHE A 773 31.05 0.84 -5.84
CA PHE A 773 32.37 0.32 -6.23
C PHE A 773 32.74 0.76 -7.65
N VAL A 774 31.77 0.91 -8.54
CA VAL A 774 32.00 1.44 -9.90
C VAL A 774 32.18 2.97 -9.88
N ASP A 775 31.53 3.68 -8.96
CA ASP A 775 31.65 5.15 -8.80
C ASP A 775 33.08 5.64 -8.51
N VAL A 776 34.01 4.75 -8.19
CA VAL A 776 35.44 5.06 -7.97
C VAL A 776 36.16 5.54 -9.23
N VAL A 777 35.66 5.23 -10.43
CA VAL A 777 36.31 5.56 -11.71
C VAL A 777 36.02 7.00 -12.13
N VAL A 778 37.05 7.83 -12.32
CA VAL A 778 36.92 9.24 -12.75
C VAL A 778 36.94 9.34 -14.29
N ALA A 779 36.20 10.32 -14.83
CA ALA A 779 35.94 10.50 -16.28
C ALA A 779 37.17 10.44 -17.20
N ASN A 780 38.30 11.01 -16.78
CA ASN A 780 39.50 11.17 -17.64
C ASN A 780 40.67 10.28 -17.20
N ASN A 781 40.40 9.16 -16.52
CA ASN A 781 41.43 8.20 -16.13
C ASN A 781 41.47 7.01 -17.11
N GLU A 782 42.57 6.90 -17.86
CA GLU A 782 42.73 5.88 -18.89
C GLU A 782 42.74 4.45 -18.33
N ALA A 783 43.40 4.23 -17.18
CA ALA A 783 43.47 2.91 -16.55
C ALA A 783 42.10 2.43 -16.05
N GLY A 784 41.28 3.34 -15.50
CA GLY A 784 39.92 3.04 -15.06
C GLY A 784 38.97 2.69 -16.21
N LEU A 785 39.01 3.46 -17.31
CA LEU A 785 38.17 3.18 -18.48
C LEU A 785 38.59 1.89 -19.18
N LYS A 786 39.89 1.63 -19.32
CA LYS A 786 40.40 0.35 -19.84
C LYS A 786 39.91 -0.82 -19.01
N LEU A 787 39.97 -0.71 -17.69
CA LEU A 787 39.46 -1.75 -16.79
C LEU A 787 37.96 -1.99 -17.01
N ILE A 788 37.14 -0.94 -17.11
CA ILE A 788 35.70 -1.11 -17.34
C ILE A 788 35.45 -1.91 -18.62
N PHE A 789 36.12 -1.58 -19.72
CA PHE A 789 35.96 -2.33 -20.97
C PHE A 789 36.54 -3.75 -20.92
N GLU A 790 37.65 -3.98 -20.21
CA GLU A 790 38.17 -5.32 -19.97
C GLU A 790 37.18 -6.17 -19.18
N LEU A 791 36.55 -5.60 -18.15
CA LEU A 791 35.53 -6.27 -17.33
C LEU A 791 34.25 -6.55 -18.10
N ILE A 792 33.78 -5.62 -18.94
CA ILE A 792 32.57 -5.83 -19.77
C ILE A 792 32.77 -6.98 -20.78
N ASN A 793 34.02 -7.23 -21.21
CA ASN A 793 34.35 -8.33 -22.12
C ASN A 793 34.72 -9.64 -21.39
N ASP A 794 34.82 -9.65 -20.05
CA ASP A 794 35.13 -10.85 -19.28
C ASP A 794 33.88 -11.72 -19.10
N ALA A 795 33.93 -12.95 -19.62
CA ALA A 795 32.84 -13.91 -19.55
C ALA A 795 32.34 -14.17 -18.11
N LYS A 796 33.19 -14.02 -17.08
CA LYS A 796 32.79 -14.19 -15.67
C LYS A 796 32.01 -13.00 -15.10
N VAL A 797 32.21 -11.81 -15.67
CA VAL A 797 31.52 -10.58 -15.24
C VAL A 797 30.18 -10.46 -15.96
N VAL A 798 30.10 -10.93 -17.21
CA VAL A 798 28.88 -10.93 -18.02
C VAL A 798 27.76 -11.75 -17.38
N THR A 799 28.06 -12.79 -16.60
CA THR A 799 27.03 -13.54 -15.86
C THR A 799 26.36 -12.70 -14.76
N ARG A 800 27.01 -11.64 -14.27
CA ARG A 800 26.50 -10.77 -13.20
C ARG A 800 25.82 -9.54 -13.80
N ASN A 801 24.57 -9.70 -14.25
CA ASN A 801 23.80 -8.65 -14.91
C ASN A 801 23.78 -7.31 -14.15
N GLY A 802 23.62 -7.34 -12.82
CA GLY A 802 23.60 -6.11 -12.00
C GLY A 802 24.91 -5.33 -11.99
N LEU A 803 26.06 -6.02 -12.13
CA LEU A 803 27.38 -5.37 -12.23
C LEU A 803 27.57 -4.75 -13.61
N VAL A 804 27.14 -5.45 -14.67
CA VAL A 804 27.17 -4.95 -16.05
C VAL A 804 26.36 -3.65 -16.17
N GLN A 805 25.13 -3.64 -15.66
CA GLN A 805 24.28 -2.45 -15.63
C GLN A 805 24.93 -1.27 -14.88
N SER A 806 25.56 -1.54 -13.74
CA SER A 806 26.24 -0.50 -12.96
C SER A 806 27.48 0.06 -13.68
N LEU A 807 28.21 -0.76 -14.43
CA LEU A 807 29.34 -0.34 -15.27
C LEU A 807 28.89 0.62 -16.38
N PHE A 808 27.83 0.28 -17.11
CA PHE A 808 27.25 1.14 -18.14
C PHE A 808 26.63 2.42 -17.55
N GLY A 809 25.89 2.30 -16.45
CA GLY A 809 25.33 3.46 -15.72
C GLY A 809 26.41 4.43 -15.25
N ARG A 810 27.61 3.94 -14.90
CA ARG A 810 28.74 4.82 -14.57
C ARG A 810 29.27 5.57 -15.78
N ILE A 811 29.44 4.91 -16.93
CA ILE A 811 29.89 5.55 -18.17
C ILE A 811 28.96 6.71 -18.52
N GLN A 812 27.64 6.48 -18.43
CA GLN A 812 26.63 7.52 -18.64
C GLN A 812 26.81 8.70 -17.66
N LYS A 813 26.97 8.43 -16.37
CA LYS A 813 27.11 9.45 -15.32
C LYS A 813 28.38 10.32 -15.48
N ILE A 814 29.47 9.76 -15.98
CA ILE A 814 30.74 10.49 -16.15
C ILE A 814 30.89 11.14 -17.53
N TRP A 815 30.00 10.85 -18.48
CA TRP A 815 30.13 11.25 -19.88
C TRP A 815 30.30 12.77 -20.08
N SER A 816 29.48 13.58 -19.43
CA SER A 816 29.53 15.04 -19.53
C SER A 816 30.83 15.67 -18.98
N SER A 817 31.59 14.91 -18.18
CA SER A 817 32.87 15.32 -17.61
C SER A 817 34.09 14.78 -18.37
N MET A 818 33.87 13.96 -19.40
CA MET A 818 34.93 13.42 -20.26
C MET A 818 35.44 14.48 -21.24
N LYS A 819 36.72 14.37 -21.64
CA LYS A 819 37.27 15.15 -22.75
C LYS A 819 36.78 14.59 -24.10
N ALA A 820 36.81 15.40 -25.16
CA ALA A 820 36.38 14.99 -26.50
C ALA A 820 37.10 13.72 -27.00
N GLU A 821 38.43 13.62 -26.81
CA GLU A 821 39.21 12.43 -27.19
C GLU A 821 38.76 11.15 -26.45
N THR A 822 38.46 11.28 -25.16
CA THR A 822 37.96 10.16 -24.35
C THR A 822 36.53 9.79 -24.71
N GLN A 823 35.65 10.77 -24.98
CA GLN A 823 34.29 10.52 -25.47
C GLN A 823 34.30 9.81 -26.82
N PHE A 824 35.21 10.19 -27.72
CA PHE A 824 35.35 9.57 -29.03
C PHE A 824 35.77 8.09 -28.91
N SER A 825 36.82 7.82 -28.14
CA SER A 825 37.29 6.44 -27.92
C SER A 825 36.28 5.56 -27.18
N THR A 826 35.55 6.09 -26.19
CA THR A 826 34.48 5.36 -25.49
C THR A 826 33.27 5.12 -26.38
N ALA A 827 32.84 6.10 -27.18
CA ALA A 827 31.74 5.97 -28.14
C ALA A 827 32.01 4.85 -29.15
N ARG A 828 33.22 4.81 -29.70
CA ARG A 828 33.65 3.77 -30.65
C ARG A 828 33.67 2.38 -30.01
N ALA A 829 34.12 2.28 -28.76
CA ALA A 829 34.08 1.02 -28.01
C ALA A 829 32.64 0.56 -27.76
N LEU A 830 31.73 1.47 -27.35
CA LEU A 830 30.31 1.17 -27.14
C LEU A 830 29.60 0.75 -28.43
N LEU A 831 29.88 1.42 -29.55
CA LEU A 831 29.32 1.06 -30.86
C LEU A 831 29.81 -0.33 -31.31
N THR A 832 31.05 -0.71 -30.96
CA THR A 832 31.56 -2.05 -31.24
C THR A 832 30.87 -3.10 -30.36
N LEU A 833 30.61 -2.78 -29.09
CA LEU A 833 29.93 -3.67 -28.14
C LEU A 833 28.45 -3.89 -28.50
N SER A 834 27.75 -2.86 -29.00
CA SER A 834 26.36 -3.01 -29.48
C SER A 834 26.23 -3.93 -30.70
N GLN A 835 27.32 -4.12 -31.44
CA GLN A 835 27.41 -5.03 -32.59
C GLN A 835 27.88 -6.44 -32.22
N GLY A 836 28.17 -6.71 -30.95
CA GLY A 836 28.67 -7.99 -30.47
C GLY A 836 27.66 -9.13 -30.65
N VAL A 837 27.78 -9.87 -31.76
CA VAL A 837 27.06 -11.14 -31.99
C VAL A 837 27.78 -12.26 -31.24
N HIS A 838 27.59 -12.36 -29.92
CA HIS A 838 27.84 -13.63 -29.23
C HIS A 838 26.62 -14.53 -29.44
N ALA A 839 26.59 -15.14 -30.63
CA ALA A 839 25.58 -16.09 -31.03
C ALA A 839 25.73 -17.42 -30.28
N THR A 840 24.99 -17.56 -29.19
CA THR A 840 24.24 -18.79 -28.92
C THR A 840 22.79 -18.41 -28.71
N ALA A 841 21.91 -18.96 -29.54
CA ALA A 841 20.57 -18.47 -29.85
C ALA A 841 19.51 -18.61 -28.72
N SER A 842 19.90 -18.56 -27.44
CA SER A 842 18.98 -18.79 -26.32
C SER A 842 18.87 -17.68 -25.27
N GLU A 843 19.76 -16.68 -25.22
CA GLU A 843 19.63 -15.57 -24.25
C GLU A 843 19.94 -14.20 -24.88
N PRO A 844 19.16 -13.15 -24.56
CA PRO A 844 19.44 -11.79 -25.02
C PRO A 844 20.78 -11.30 -24.44
N ASN A 845 21.67 -10.81 -25.29
CA ASN A 845 22.97 -10.28 -24.89
C ASN A 845 22.81 -8.98 -24.09
N ALA A 846 22.80 -9.07 -22.76
CA ALA A 846 22.64 -7.93 -21.86
C ALA A 846 23.65 -6.79 -22.15
N VAL A 847 24.89 -7.12 -22.53
CA VAL A 847 25.93 -6.13 -22.85
C VAL A 847 25.57 -5.30 -24.08
N ALA A 848 25.02 -5.93 -25.12
CA ALA A 848 24.65 -5.22 -26.35
C ALA A 848 23.47 -4.27 -26.09
N THR A 849 22.46 -4.72 -25.36
CA THR A 849 21.29 -3.90 -24.99
C THR A 849 21.70 -2.69 -24.14
N GLU A 850 22.52 -2.89 -23.12
CA GLU A 850 22.97 -1.78 -22.25
C GLU A 850 23.90 -0.81 -23.01
N ALA A 851 24.74 -1.29 -23.92
CA ALA A 851 25.55 -0.43 -24.78
C ALA A 851 24.69 0.44 -25.72
N THR A 852 23.60 -0.12 -26.27
CA THR A 852 22.65 0.67 -27.07
C THR A 852 21.95 1.74 -26.25
N ASP A 853 21.51 1.39 -25.04
CA ASP A 853 20.79 2.29 -24.14
C ASP A 853 21.66 3.48 -23.69
N VAL A 854 22.95 3.25 -23.40
CA VAL A 854 23.88 4.35 -23.08
C VAL A 854 24.04 5.31 -24.25
N LEU A 855 24.19 4.80 -25.48
CA LEU A 855 24.37 5.66 -26.67
C LEU A 855 23.12 6.50 -26.99
N HIS A 856 21.91 5.99 -26.74
CA HIS A 856 20.67 6.77 -26.88
C HIS A 856 20.51 7.86 -25.82
N LYS A 857 20.94 7.59 -24.58
CA LYS A 857 20.73 8.51 -23.44
C LYS A 857 21.74 9.65 -23.35
N VAL A 858 22.76 9.65 -24.18
CA VAL A 858 23.95 10.50 -24.04
C VAL A 858 24.08 11.45 -25.22
N GLU A 859 24.49 12.70 -24.94
CA GLU A 859 24.77 13.68 -26.00
C GLU A 859 26.06 13.33 -26.76
N LEU A 860 25.93 13.07 -28.06
CA LEU A 860 27.03 12.75 -28.97
C LEU A 860 27.54 14.02 -29.66
N THR A 861 28.85 14.13 -29.86
CA THR A 861 29.45 15.24 -30.59
C THR A 861 29.39 15.02 -32.11
N THR A 862 29.53 16.10 -32.89
CA THR A 862 29.53 16.04 -34.37
C THR A 862 30.55 15.05 -34.90
N ASP A 863 31.77 15.05 -34.35
CA ASP A 863 32.87 14.17 -34.76
C ASP A 863 32.53 12.69 -34.57
N ILE A 864 31.82 12.34 -33.49
CA ILE A 864 31.38 10.96 -33.21
C ILE A 864 30.31 10.53 -34.21
N LEU A 865 29.34 11.40 -34.48
CA LEU A 865 28.28 11.13 -35.45
C LEU A 865 28.83 10.97 -36.88
N LEU A 866 29.86 11.74 -37.25
CA LEU A 866 30.57 11.57 -38.51
C LEU A 866 31.30 10.23 -38.59
N ASP A 867 32.08 9.85 -37.57
CA ASP A 867 32.77 8.55 -37.52
C ASP A 867 31.78 7.38 -37.58
N PHE A 868 30.62 7.50 -36.95
CA PHE A 868 29.57 6.48 -36.99
C PHE A 868 28.97 6.35 -38.40
N LEU A 869 28.68 7.47 -39.08
CA LEU A 869 28.19 7.48 -40.46
C LEU A 869 29.24 6.97 -41.46
N GLU A 870 30.51 7.30 -41.26
CA GLU A 870 31.63 6.79 -42.07
C GLU A 870 31.82 5.28 -41.86
N SER A 871 31.70 4.78 -40.63
CA SER A 871 31.75 3.34 -40.36
C SER A 871 30.65 2.57 -41.09
N LEU A 872 29.47 3.17 -41.31
CA LEU A 872 28.41 2.54 -42.11
C LEU A 872 28.80 2.40 -43.57
N TYR A 873 29.49 3.38 -44.15
CA TYR A 873 29.92 3.33 -45.54
C TYR A 873 30.81 2.10 -45.80
N ASP A 874 31.79 1.86 -44.93
CA ASP A 874 32.70 0.72 -45.07
C ASP A 874 31.99 -0.63 -44.96
N ASP A 875 31.01 -0.75 -44.07
CA ASP A 875 30.27 -2.00 -43.87
C ASP A 875 29.25 -2.27 -44.98
N ILE A 876 28.55 -1.23 -45.42
CA ILE A 876 27.60 -1.29 -46.55
C ILE A 876 28.34 -1.62 -47.86
N LYS A 877 29.53 -1.04 -48.07
CA LYS A 877 30.37 -1.34 -49.22
C LYS A 877 30.90 -2.78 -49.20
N LYS A 878 31.36 -3.26 -48.05
CA LYS A 878 31.76 -4.68 -47.89
C LYS A 878 30.60 -5.65 -48.12
N ALA A 879 29.37 -5.28 -47.73
CA ALA A 879 28.18 -6.10 -47.94
C ALA A 879 27.72 -6.12 -49.42
N THR A 880 27.93 -5.03 -50.16
CA THR A 880 27.42 -4.85 -51.53
C THR A 880 28.43 -5.20 -52.64
N GLU A 881 29.74 -5.17 -52.37
CA GLU A 881 30.76 -5.56 -53.35
C GLU A 881 30.89 -7.10 -53.49
N LYS A 882 30.72 -7.61 -54.72
CA LYS A 882 31.15 -8.97 -55.07
C LYS A 882 32.68 -9.02 -55.10
N PRO A 883 33.36 -10.09 -54.59
CA PRO A 883 34.81 -10.15 -54.65
C PRO A 883 35.27 -10.07 -56.10
N ALA A 884 36.16 -9.11 -56.39
CA ALA A 884 36.60 -8.78 -57.74
C ALA A 884 37.22 -10.01 -58.43
N THR A 885 36.55 -10.47 -59.48
CA THR A 885 36.98 -11.59 -60.32
C THR A 885 38.19 -11.20 -61.18
N LYS A 886 39.40 -11.49 -60.70
CA LYS A 886 40.57 -11.62 -61.59
C LYS A 886 40.58 -13.03 -62.21
N ARG A 887 40.51 -13.05 -63.55
CA ARG A 887 40.69 -14.19 -64.45
C ARG A 887 41.75 -15.22 -63.99
N ARG A 888 41.27 -16.44 -63.74
CA ARG A 888 41.71 -17.73 -64.34
C ARG A 888 43.20 -18.13 -64.28
N ARG A 889 43.50 -19.16 -63.48
CA ARG A 889 44.16 -20.38 -63.97
C ARG A 889 43.67 -21.61 -63.21
N VAL A 890 43.43 -22.67 -63.98
CA VAL A 890 42.76 -23.94 -63.66
C VAL A 890 43.51 -24.76 -62.61
N GLY A 891 42.78 -25.34 -61.65
CA GLY A 891 43.27 -26.38 -60.73
C GLY A 891 42.23 -26.75 -59.68
N SER A 892 41.71 -27.97 -59.75
CA SER A 892 40.55 -28.52 -59.05
C SER A 892 40.66 -28.56 -57.51
N SER A 893 39.65 -28.02 -56.83
CA SER A 893 39.13 -28.50 -55.54
C SER A 893 37.79 -27.82 -55.31
N GLU A 894 36.71 -28.60 -55.33
CA GLU A 894 35.36 -28.17 -54.98
C GLU A 894 35.35 -27.65 -53.54
N LYS A 895 35.34 -26.32 -53.39
CA LYS A 895 34.76 -25.66 -52.22
C LYS A 895 33.61 -24.80 -52.71
N SER A 896 32.44 -25.09 -52.14
CA SER A 896 31.21 -24.34 -52.25
C SER A 896 31.46 -22.84 -52.25
N VAL A 897 30.82 -22.17 -53.21
CA VAL A 897 30.66 -20.72 -53.26
C VAL A 897 30.09 -20.27 -51.92
N ASP A 898 30.90 -19.58 -51.11
CA ASP A 898 30.41 -18.84 -49.94
C ASP A 898 29.51 -17.72 -50.46
N THR A 899 28.23 -18.07 -50.57
CA THR A 899 27.14 -17.13 -50.68
C THR A 899 27.16 -16.36 -49.37
N GLN A 900 27.36 -15.03 -49.43
CA GLN A 900 27.35 -14.15 -48.26
C GLN A 900 26.22 -14.59 -47.31
N SER A 901 26.55 -14.82 -46.04
CA SER A 901 25.55 -15.33 -45.12
C SER A 901 24.45 -14.26 -44.96
N PRO A 902 23.16 -14.63 -44.97
CA PRO A 902 22.08 -13.68 -44.69
C PRO A 902 22.24 -13.00 -43.33
N ALA A 903 23.02 -13.58 -42.42
CA ALA A 903 23.37 -13.02 -41.12
C ALA A 903 24.22 -11.74 -41.22
N ASP A 904 25.22 -11.68 -42.10
CA ASP A 904 26.11 -10.50 -42.23
C ASP A 904 25.38 -9.27 -42.79
N VAL A 905 24.46 -9.51 -43.73
CA VAL A 905 23.58 -8.48 -44.30
C VAL A 905 22.61 -7.97 -43.24
N SER A 906 22.03 -8.87 -42.43
CA SER A 906 21.13 -8.48 -41.35
C SER A 906 21.83 -7.70 -40.24
N ALA A 907 23.08 -8.06 -39.89
CA ALA A 907 23.87 -7.34 -38.90
C ALA A 907 24.22 -5.92 -39.37
N SER A 908 24.59 -5.78 -40.65
CA SER A 908 24.86 -4.48 -41.27
C SER A 908 23.61 -3.59 -41.32
N LEU A 909 22.44 -4.18 -41.57
CA LEU A 909 21.15 -3.47 -41.59
C LEU A 909 20.71 -3.03 -40.19
N ASN A 910 20.92 -3.85 -39.17
CA ASN A 910 20.67 -3.50 -37.76
C ASN A 910 21.57 -2.35 -37.30
N LYS A 911 22.87 -2.41 -37.65
CA LYS A 911 23.82 -1.32 -37.37
C LYS A 911 23.41 -0.01 -38.04
N ALA A 912 23.02 -0.08 -39.32
CA ALA A 912 22.56 1.09 -40.08
C ALA A 912 21.29 1.70 -39.46
N THR A 913 20.36 0.86 -39.01
CA THR A 913 19.14 1.32 -38.32
C THR A 913 19.48 2.06 -37.04
N PHE A 914 20.31 1.44 -36.18
CA PHE A 914 20.69 2.01 -34.91
C PHE A 914 21.45 3.35 -35.03
N VAL A 915 22.44 3.44 -35.91
CA VAL A 915 23.21 4.69 -36.11
C VAL A 915 22.32 5.82 -36.65
N LEU A 916 21.37 5.51 -37.55
CA LEU A 916 20.46 6.52 -38.10
C LEU A 916 19.43 7.00 -37.07
N GLU A 917 18.98 6.12 -36.18
CA GLU A 917 18.13 6.50 -35.04
C GLU A 917 18.89 7.43 -34.08
N LEU A 918 20.16 7.12 -33.75
CA LEU A 918 21.01 7.99 -32.93
C LEU A 918 21.19 9.38 -33.54
N VAL A 919 21.40 9.46 -34.86
CA VAL A 919 21.53 10.76 -35.55
C VAL A 919 20.23 11.56 -35.49
N GLN A 920 19.07 10.92 -35.62
CA GLN A 920 17.79 11.61 -35.53
C GLN A 920 17.50 12.10 -34.11
N GLU A 921 17.79 11.29 -33.09
CA GLU A 921 17.60 11.66 -31.67
C GLU A 921 18.56 12.76 -31.21
N SER A 922 19.77 12.80 -31.77
CA SER A 922 20.77 13.84 -31.51
C SER A 922 20.42 15.22 -32.10
N LYS A 923 19.18 15.43 -32.54
CA LYS A 923 18.66 16.69 -33.12
C LYS A 923 19.61 17.24 -34.21
N PRO A 924 19.56 16.69 -35.43
CA PRO A 924 20.53 16.97 -36.48
C PRO A 924 20.60 18.46 -36.88
N GLU A 925 19.60 19.27 -36.52
CA GLU A 925 19.60 20.74 -36.64
C GLU A 925 20.81 21.41 -35.94
N GLN A 926 21.34 20.79 -34.88
CA GLN A 926 22.47 21.29 -34.09
C GLN A 926 23.84 20.87 -34.67
N HIS A 927 23.86 19.95 -35.64
CA HIS A 927 25.08 19.36 -36.21
C HIS A 927 25.10 19.54 -37.74
N PRO A 928 25.25 20.77 -38.23
CA PRO A 928 25.09 21.08 -39.65
C PRO A 928 26.10 20.36 -40.56
N GLU A 929 27.28 20.01 -40.04
CA GLU A 929 28.35 19.31 -40.78
C GLU A 929 27.98 17.88 -41.20
N LEU A 930 26.89 17.30 -40.69
CA LEU A 930 26.43 15.94 -41.04
C LEU A 930 25.77 15.84 -42.43
N LEU A 931 25.40 16.97 -43.03
CA LEU A 931 24.60 17.02 -44.26
C LEU A 931 25.23 16.25 -45.45
N PRO A 932 26.53 16.40 -45.77
CA PRO A 932 27.15 15.65 -46.88
C PRO A 932 27.20 14.14 -46.61
N SER A 933 27.50 13.75 -45.37
CA SER A 933 27.58 12.35 -44.97
C SER A 933 26.21 11.66 -45.02
N LEU A 934 25.12 12.37 -44.67
CA LEU A 934 23.75 11.87 -44.78
C LEU A 934 23.27 11.68 -46.23
N PHE A 935 23.71 12.54 -47.16
CA PHE A 935 23.43 12.32 -48.58
C PHE A 935 24.21 11.13 -49.14
N THR A 936 25.45 10.93 -48.68
CA THR A 936 26.28 9.80 -49.05
C THR A 936 25.66 8.48 -48.55
N THR A 937 25.22 8.43 -47.29
CA THR A 937 24.51 7.25 -46.75
C THR A 937 23.17 7.00 -47.43
N LEU A 938 22.43 8.04 -47.83
CA LEU A 938 21.20 7.88 -48.62
C LEU A 938 21.46 7.20 -49.98
N SER A 939 22.55 7.57 -50.65
CA SER A 939 22.98 6.96 -51.91
C SER A 939 23.33 5.48 -51.73
N GLU A 940 24.10 5.14 -50.69
CA GLU A 940 24.51 3.76 -50.42
C GLU A 940 23.36 2.86 -49.95
N LEU A 941 22.41 3.39 -49.16
CA LEU A 941 21.18 2.68 -48.81
C LEU A 941 20.33 2.37 -50.06
N GLN A 942 20.40 3.21 -51.09
CA GLN A 942 19.72 2.93 -52.37
C GLN A 942 20.37 1.76 -53.11
N HIS A 943 21.69 1.58 -53.00
CA HIS A 943 22.39 0.39 -53.52
C HIS A 943 21.98 -0.87 -52.75
N LEU A 944 21.90 -0.85 -51.41
CA LEU A 944 21.43 -1.97 -50.61
C LEU A 944 19.98 -2.39 -50.88
N ARG A 945 19.10 -1.44 -51.22
CA ARG A 945 17.70 -1.72 -51.59
C ARG A 945 17.59 -2.65 -52.80
N THR A 946 18.57 -2.65 -53.70
CA THR A 946 18.58 -3.57 -54.85
C THR A 946 18.83 -5.02 -54.44
N VAL A 947 19.35 -5.26 -53.23
CA VAL A 947 19.77 -6.57 -52.72
C VAL A 947 18.77 -7.13 -51.68
N VAL A 948 18.19 -6.31 -50.80
CA VAL A 948 17.43 -6.78 -49.61
C VAL A 948 15.90 -6.59 -49.69
N GLY A 949 15.36 -5.85 -50.66
CA GLY A 949 13.90 -5.71 -50.82
C GLY A 949 13.22 -4.75 -49.81
N SER A 950 12.00 -5.08 -49.37
CA SER A 950 10.97 -4.16 -48.83
C SER A 950 11.19 -3.57 -47.43
N GLU A 951 12.23 -3.94 -46.70
CA GLU A 951 12.44 -3.49 -45.31
C GLU A 951 13.16 -2.12 -45.18
N LEU A 952 13.68 -1.57 -46.28
CA LEU A 952 14.45 -0.31 -46.27
C LEU A 952 13.62 0.99 -46.22
N GLY A 953 12.29 0.91 -46.28
CA GLY A 953 11.42 2.09 -46.29
C GLY A 953 11.54 2.95 -45.01
N TYR A 954 11.77 2.29 -43.87
CA TYR A 954 11.96 2.95 -42.58
C TYR A 954 13.28 3.73 -42.52
N LEU A 955 14.40 3.09 -42.90
CA LEU A 955 15.73 3.72 -42.95
C LEU A 955 15.77 4.98 -43.83
N GLN A 956 15.14 4.90 -45.01
CA GLN A 956 15.03 6.05 -45.91
C GLN A 956 14.23 7.18 -45.25
N SER A 957 13.17 6.85 -44.52
CA SER A 957 12.36 7.83 -43.81
C SER A 957 13.09 8.51 -42.65
N LEU A 958 14.01 7.82 -41.97
CA LEU A 958 14.87 8.37 -40.91
C LEU A 958 15.85 9.40 -41.51
N VAL A 959 16.59 9.03 -42.57
CA VAL A 959 17.54 9.93 -43.24
C VAL A 959 16.83 11.18 -43.76
N LEU A 960 15.68 11.01 -44.41
CA LEU A 960 14.88 12.14 -44.91
C LEU A 960 14.31 13.01 -43.79
N GLY A 961 13.92 12.42 -42.66
CA GLY A 961 13.50 13.15 -41.46
C GLY A 961 14.62 14.01 -40.90
N SER A 962 15.82 13.45 -40.78
CA SER A 962 17.02 14.17 -40.34
C SER A 962 17.42 15.29 -41.30
N LEU A 963 17.40 15.04 -42.62
CA LEU A 963 17.64 16.07 -43.63
C LEU A 963 16.60 17.20 -43.58
N LEU A 964 15.33 16.90 -43.31
CA LEU A 964 14.27 17.91 -43.20
C LEU A 964 14.49 18.84 -42.01
N ALA A 965 14.85 18.26 -40.87
CA ALA A 965 15.14 19.00 -39.65
C ALA A 965 16.36 19.94 -39.82
N MET A 966 17.35 19.59 -40.64
CA MET A 966 18.55 20.42 -40.88
C MET A 966 18.32 21.63 -41.81
N ILE A 967 17.28 21.60 -42.67
CA ILE A 967 17.03 22.63 -43.69
C ILE A 967 16.82 24.04 -43.10
N PRO A 968 16.06 24.25 -42.00
CA PRO A 968 15.96 25.55 -41.33
C PRO A 968 17.30 26.10 -40.84
N ALA A 969 18.14 25.28 -40.19
CA ALA A 969 19.44 25.71 -39.66
C ALA A 969 20.39 26.22 -40.76
N TYR A 970 20.38 25.59 -41.94
CA TYR A 970 21.14 26.01 -43.13
C TYR A 970 20.59 27.27 -43.82
N LYS A 971 19.33 27.65 -43.57
CA LYS A 971 18.76 28.91 -44.10
C LYS A 971 19.15 30.11 -43.24
N ASP A 972 19.31 29.90 -41.94
CA ASP A 972 19.51 30.99 -40.97
C ASP A 972 20.99 31.32 -40.75
N SER A 973 21.90 30.42 -41.10
CA SER A 973 23.36 30.57 -40.95
C SER A 973 24.04 30.89 -42.30
N LYS A 974 24.88 31.94 -42.34
CA LYS A 974 25.58 32.37 -43.57
C LYS A 974 26.92 31.65 -43.82
N GLU A 975 27.43 30.93 -42.82
CA GLU A 975 28.74 30.26 -42.86
C GLU A 975 28.68 28.84 -43.44
N LEU A 976 27.48 28.25 -43.50
CA LEU A 976 27.26 26.89 -43.98
C LEU A 976 26.91 26.91 -45.48
N THR A 977 27.76 26.31 -46.31
CA THR A 977 27.58 26.27 -47.77
C THR A 977 27.29 24.84 -48.23
N ILE A 978 26.22 24.66 -49.00
CA ILE A 978 25.88 23.37 -49.61
C ILE A 978 26.57 23.33 -50.96
N ASP A 979 27.48 22.37 -51.16
CA ASP A 979 28.16 22.20 -52.45
C ASP A 979 27.13 21.72 -53.51
N PRO A 980 26.82 22.52 -54.55
CA PRO A 980 25.88 22.14 -55.58
C PRO A 980 26.41 21.04 -56.51
N ALA A 981 27.72 20.74 -56.47
CA ALA A 981 28.37 19.79 -57.37
C ALA A 981 28.14 18.31 -56.99
N ALA A 982 27.67 18.02 -55.77
CA ALA A 982 27.56 16.66 -55.24
C ALA A 982 26.23 15.93 -55.58
N GLY A 983 25.44 16.43 -56.55
CA GLY A 983 24.32 15.67 -57.13
C GLY A 983 23.14 15.40 -56.19
N HIS A 984 23.06 16.12 -55.06
CA HIS A 984 22.06 15.94 -54.00
C HIS A 984 20.60 15.98 -54.50
N GLY A 985 20.33 16.79 -55.53
CA GLY A 985 19.00 16.93 -56.15
C GLY A 985 18.55 15.69 -56.93
N ASP A 986 19.47 15.04 -57.65
CA ASP A 986 19.16 13.84 -58.45
C ASP A 986 18.91 12.62 -57.56
N ILE A 987 19.66 12.50 -56.46
CA ILE A 987 19.47 11.46 -55.44
C ILE A 987 18.09 11.59 -54.79
N LEU A 988 17.70 12.81 -54.39
CA LEU A 988 16.38 13.07 -53.84
C LEU A 988 15.27 12.76 -54.85
N ALA A 989 15.38 13.22 -56.10
CA ALA A 989 14.40 12.96 -57.15
C ALA A 989 14.20 11.45 -57.42
N SER A 990 15.30 10.68 -57.43
CA SER A 990 15.29 9.23 -57.54
C SER A 990 14.57 8.53 -56.37
N CYS A 991 14.69 9.05 -55.15
CA CYS A 991 13.97 8.55 -53.97
C CYS A 991 12.45 8.84 -54.03
N ILE A 992 12.02 10.00 -54.55
CA ILE A 992 10.60 10.34 -54.69
C ILE A 992 9.92 9.43 -55.72
N GLN A 993 10.57 9.20 -56.86
CA GLN A 993 10.01 8.38 -57.94
C GLN A 993 9.84 6.91 -57.57
N ARG A 994 10.58 6.42 -56.56
CA ARG A 994 10.65 5.00 -56.20
C ARG A 994 10.11 4.69 -54.79
N SER A 995 9.52 5.63 -54.08
CA SER A 995 8.99 5.42 -52.71
C SER A 995 7.47 5.22 -52.69
N SER A 996 6.97 4.50 -51.67
CA SER A 996 5.54 4.21 -51.47
C SER A 996 4.81 5.23 -50.59
N SER A 997 5.50 6.26 -50.06
CA SER A 997 4.95 7.25 -49.12
C SER A 997 5.25 8.71 -49.54
N PRO A 998 4.62 9.26 -50.58
CA PRO A 998 5.02 10.51 -51.26
C PRO A 998 4.94 11.79 -50.40
N THR A 999 4.17 11.80 -49.31
CA THR A 999 3.80 13.02 -48.58
C THR A 999 4.95 13.66 -47.79
N ARG A 1000 5.88 12.86 -47.24
CA ARG A 1000 7.08 13.41 -46.55
C ARG A 1000 8.13 13.94 -47.54
N TYR A 1001 8.27 13.27 -48.69
CA TYR A 1001 9.20 13.67 -49.76
C TYR A 1001 8.83 15.02 -50.37
N ALA A 1002 7.54 15.31 -50.53
CA ALA A 1002 7.06 16.59 -51.02
C ALA A 1002 7.40 17.76 -50.08
N HIS A 1003 7.37 17.54 -48.76
CA HIS A 1003 7.68 18.58 -47.77
C HIS A 1003 9.17 18.99 -47.79
N LEU A 1004 10.09 18.05 -48.02
CA LEU A 1004 11.52 18.34 -48.17
C LEU A 1004 11.78 19.23 -49.40
N HIS A 1005 11.06 18.97 -50.49
CA HIS A 1005 11.16 19.72 -51.75
C HIS A 1005 10.53 21.12 -51.64
N LEU A 1006 9.45 21.26 -50.86
CA LEU A 1006 8.76 22.54 -50.64
C LEU A 1006 9.49 23.47 -49.66
N HIS A 1007 10.15 22.93 -48.63
CA HIS A 1007 10.89 23.75 -47.67
C HIS A 1007 12.37 23.94 -48.04
N GLY A 1008 13.04 23.00 -48.70
CA GLY A 1008 14.40 23.20 -49.20
C GLY A 1008 14.38 24.08 -50.46
N LYS A 1009 14.76 25.36 -50.35
CA LYS A 1009 15.22 26.16 -51.51
C LYS A 1009 16.56 25.59 -52.03
N LEU A 1010 16.58 24.31 -52.40
CA LEU A 1010 17.75 23.57 -52.89
C LEU A 1010 17.83 23.56 -54.42
N CYS A 1011 16.98 24.32 -55.12
CA CYS A 1011 17.10 24.57 -56.54
C CYS A 1011 16.59 25.97 -56.89
N PRO A 1012 17.47 26.97 -57.05
CA PRO A 1012 17.17 28.13 -57.87
C PRO A 1012 17.68 27.85 -59.27
N GLN A 1013 16.92 27.12 -60.09
CA GLN A 1013 16.88 27.18 -61.57
C GLN A 1013 16.34 25.88 -62.17
N ALA A 1014 15.10 25.93 -62.65
CA ALA A 1014 14.74 25.52 -64.01
C ALA A 1014 13.28 25.94 -64.23
N GLY A 1015 13.07 26.79 -65.23
CA GLY A 1015 11.74 27.11 -65.76
C GLY A 1015 11.20 26.00 -66.65
#